data_AF-A0A0C1MQQ9-F1
#
_entry.id   AF-A0A0C1MQQ9-F1
#
_cell.length_a   1.000
_cell.length_b   1.000
_cell.length_c   1.000
_cell.angle_alpha   90.00
_cell.angle_beta   90.00
_cell.angle_gamma   90.00
#
_symmetry.space_group_name_H-M   'P 1'
#
loop_
_entity.id
_entity.type
_entity.pdbx_description
1 polymer ?
#
loop_
_entity_poly.entity_id
_entity_poly.type
_entity_poly.pdbx_seq_one_letter_code
_entity_poly.pdbx_strand_id
1 'polypeptide(L)'
;MSFISMPKNLRKNKADADSKGFVPKSMIDTLFDYKAFLDSSDSHGSIALKAPEQQKSIAVIGGGASGLVAAYELSKIDNINVTLFEAADRLGGRMDSVYVEDGDLNQKVFELGCMRFPPTSYTLYHYLNKFGLKATPNFPDPGKVPTELLYENKVIPWHAGQPTPSDKDFQRIGDDFNNIINFLLGDASAPDIENPSKLFDYWAIYQSDPSEQTKQKVVDAWQEILTQYAEVTYFDAVFKLAQNRSLVTRPWTQEDMNKFGALGVGAGGFGPLYGVDFVEILRLFANGWEDNQELLLDGIGALTQAFEFALLGAKTADGKPKVSIELNAKVKNISKSADKYELLVSNNGGRVVSSQFDSVIVATTTRAMEYMGLTIANDIGDQNCEEQQDLVSQGVKVAIRNLHLMNSSKFFVTTERKFWYPENNPQGKTLPFNIQTDELMRGLYCLNYDKDVDGKPNTQGKGVVLISYVWGDDSSKLLGLSPEERFQQFLPAIYAVNAEFAELLEKQTQKVSCIDWESTPNIYGAFKLNYPGQEQSNKDAFFQYQQEHLGLVLAGDSISWAGGWLEGAMPTGINAACAAAKYVGAQIIDNSPLTGISKDMYDYSLGENTAFCLLKDNGYLSAPSISAYQFGQGDFSIEATISTSSSGTIVGNKSTAGGSGGYLLVIQPDGSIKFATDNGQTYYQIESAPSTVVIDNTWHSVVAVRKDGKLTLHLDGKLLESTQSGASDQSPLDVSNRLDVLIGSVQQAQEPYIHYTGGITQVRLWRRALSEQEVASQYEQGTIIDKEGLVAHWPLAINTDDISENENNVSVNGDVSFI
;
A
#
# COMPACT_ATOMS: atom_id res chain seq x y z
N MET A 1 -26.69 6.48 -10.64
CA MET A 1 -25.62 5.51 -10.40
C MET A 1 -24.28 6.16 -10.76
N SER A 2 -23.57 6.85 -9.86
CA SER A 2 -22.11 7.12 -10.01
C SER A 2 -21.43 6.26 -8.96
N PHE A 3 -21.75 4.97 -9.04
CA PHE A 3 -22.17 4.11 -7.92
C PHE A 3 -22.97 4.74 -6.73
N ILE A 4 -23.34 6.06 -6.72
CA ILE A 4 -24.48 6.51 -5.88
C ILE A 4 -24.19 6.47 -4.39
N SER A 5 -23.24 7.30 -3.94
CA SER A 5 -23.45 8.03 -2.69
C SER A 5 -24.84 8.72 -2.68
N MET A 6 -25.84 7.99 -2.19
CA MET A 6 -27.26 8.32 -1.91
C MET A 6 -28.27 8.41 -3.09
N PRO A 7 -29.51 7.88 -2.91
CA PRO A 7 -30.64 8.17 -3.79
C PRO A 7 -31.12 9.63 -3.75
N LYS A 8 -31.27 10.23 -4.94
CA LYS A 8 -32.04 11.46 -5.24
C LYS A 8 -31.74 12.75 -4.43
N ASN A 9 -30.92 13.64 -5.01
CA ASN A 9 -31.45 14.79 -5.79
C ASN A 9 -30.34 15.69 -6.36
N LEU A 10 -30.60 16.27 -7.53
CA LEU A 10 -29.74 17.28 -8.17
C LEU A 10 -29.83 18.63 -7.44
N ARG A 11 -28.69 19.34 -7.37
CA ARG A 11 -28.42 20.63 -6.70
C ARG A 11 -28.18 20.55 -5.18
N LYS A 12 -26.90 20.56 -4.79
CA LYS A 12 -26.50 21.15 -3.50
C LYS A 12 -26.71 22.67 -3.56
N ASN A 13 -27.88 23.14 -3.16
CA ASN A 13 -27.97 24.48 -2.57
C ASN A 13 -27.18 24.48 -1.25
N LYS A 14 -26.59 25.63 -0.87
CA LYS A 14 -26.05 25.84 0.48
C LYS A 14 -27.18 25.87 1.51
N ALA A 15 -27.59 24.70 1.99
CA ALA A 15 -28.25 24.43 3.28
C ALA A 15 -29.00 23.09 3.18
N ASP A 16 -28.38 22.02 3.66
CA ASP A 16 -29.06 20.91 4.32
C ASP A 16 -28.08 20.35 5.35
N ALA A 17 -28.43 20.44 6.62
CA ALA A 17 -27.61 19.95 7.74
C ALA A 17 -27.91 18.48 8.10
N ASP A 18 -28.72 17.81 7.27
CA ASP A 18 -29.39 16.54 7.57
C ASP A 18 -28.89 15.36 6.69
N SER A 19 -27.82 15.52 5.91
CA SER A 19 -27.25 14.39 5.14
C SER A 19 -26.48 13.44 6.05
N LYS A 20 -27.05 12.24 6.32
CA LYS A 20 -26.45 11.21 7.18
C LYS A 20 -25.19 10.51 6.63
N GLY A 21 -24.80 10.77 5.39
CA GLY A 21 -23.68 10.07 4.74
C GLY A 21 -22.30 10.48 5.24
N PHE A 22 -21.41 9.50 5.29
CA PHE A 22 -20.00 9.61 5.62
C PHE A 22 -19.16 10.04 4.39
N VAL A 23 -18.16 10.89 4.62
CA VAL A 23 -17.11 11.21 3.63
C VAL A 23 -15.79 11.31 4.39
N PRO A 24 -14.75 10.53 4.04
CA PRO A 24 -13.44 10.58 4.72
C PRO A 24 -12.84 11.98 4.61
N LYS A 25 -12.09 12.41 5.64
CA LYS A 25 -11.37 13.71 5.71
C LYS A 25 -9.84 13.54 5.74
N SER A 26 -9.41 12.30 5.86
CA SER A 26 -8.02 11.86 6.01
C SER A 26 -7.87 10.52 5.28
N MET A 27 -6.64 10.10 5.00
CA MET A 27 -6.38 8.79 4.40
C MET A 27 -6.42 7.72 5.49
N ILE A 28 -7.06 6.58 5.23
CA ILE A 28 -7.27 5.50 6.21
C ILE A 28 -5.96 5.08 6.92
N ASP A 29 -4.89 4.85 6.18
CA ASP A 29 -3.58 4.44 6.71
C ASP A 29 -2.81 5.53 7.50
N THR A 30 -3.38 6.73 7.65
CA THR A 30 -2.75 7.84 8.39
C THR A 30 -3.67 8.44 9.46
N LEU A 31 -4.99 8.40 9.24
CA LEU A 31 -6.04 9.10 9.99
C LEU A 31 -5.70 10.57 10.32
N PHE A 32 -4.89 11.23 9.49
CA PHE A 32 -4.40 12.59 9.72
C PHE A 32 -5.00 13.61 8.75
N ASP A 33 -5.54 14.71 9.29
CA ASP A 33 -6.10 15.81 8.51
C ASP A 33 -5.01 16.79 8.07
N TYR A 34 -4.34 16.46 6.95
CA TYR A 34 -3.32 17.31 6.33
C TYR A 34 -3.83 18.71 6.00
N LYS A 35 -5.12 18.87 5.68
CA LYS A 35 -5.70 20.18 5.39
C LYS A 35 -5.82 21.03 6.65
N ALA A 36 -6.26 20.47 7.78
CA ALA A 36 -6.29 21.19 9.05
C ALA A 36 -4.88 21.61 9.50
N PHE A 37 -3.87 20.76 9.28
CA PHE A 37 -2.47 21.13 9.51
C PHE A 37 -2.00 22.28 8.60
N LEU A 38 -2.31 22.24 7.29
CA LEU A 38 -1.94 23.30 6.35
C LEU A 38 -2.67 24.63 6.62
N ASP A 39 -3.96 24.58 6.96
CA ASP A 39 -4.73 25.76 7.34
C ASP A 39 -4.15 26.40 8.62
N SER A 40 -3.72 25.57 9.60
CA SER A 40 -2.97 26.02 10.78
C SER A 40 -1.61 26.63 10.39
N SER A 41 -0.85 25.97 9.52
CA SER A 41 0.44 26.47 9.02
C SER A 41 0.31 27.84 8.36
N ASP A 42 -0.68 28.04 7.48
CA ASP A 42 -0.90 29.31 6.82
C ASP A 42 -1.35 30.41 7.78
N SER A 43 -2.10 30.07 8.83
CA SER A 43 -2.45 31.05 9.89
C SER A 43 -1.21 31.52 10.69
N HIS A 44 -0.17 30.69 10.80
CA HIS A 44 1.14 31.03 11.36
C HIS A 44 2.12 31.59 10.31
N GLY A 45 1.77 31.52 9.03
CA GLY A 45 2.59 31.90 7.88
C GLY A 45 3.67 30.87 7.46
N SER A 46 3.82 29.75 8.18
CA SER A 46 4.89 28.76 7.98
C SER A 46 4.55 27.43 8.65
N ILE A 47 5.27 26.33 8.35
CA ILE A 47 5.14 25.05 9.11
C ILE A 47 5.92 25.06 10.43
N ALA A 48 6.71 26.11 10.66
CA ALA A 48 7.54 26.27 11.85
C ALA A 48 7.13 27.48 12.70
N LEU A 49 7.05 27.27 14.02
CA LEU A 49 6.92 28.33 15.04
C LEU A 49 8.22 29.11 15.23
N LYS A 50 9.38 28.48 14.96
CA LYS A 50 10.70 29.14 14.98
C LYS A 50 11.59 28.60 13.88
N ALA A 51 12.28 29.51 13.19
CA ALA A 51 13.37 29.20 12.29
C ALA A 51 14.62 28.65 13.04
N PRO A 52 15.54 27.94 12.35
CA PRO A 52 16.87 27.67 12.86
C PRO A 52 17.63 28.96 13.22
N GLU A 53 18.51 28.90 14.22
CA GLU A 53 19.29 30.07 14.66
C GLU A 53 20.31 30.56 13.60
N GLN A 54 20.79 29.66 12.74
CA GLN A 54 21.78 29.92 11.70
C GLN A 54 21.20 29.62 10.32
N GLN A 55 21.78 30.20 9.26
CA GLN A 55 21.37 29.87 7.89
C GLN A 55 21.69 28.41 7.54
N LYS A 56 20.72 27.73 6.95
CA LYS A 56 20.73 26.31 6.59
C LYS A 56 20.39 26.13 5.11
N SER A 57 20.93 25.06 4.54
CA SER A 57 20.83 24.72 3.12
C SER A 57 20.18 23.35 2.97
N ILE A 58 19.05 23.27 2.25
CA ILE A 58 18.33 22.01 2.01
C ILE A 58 18.25 21.75 0.50
N ALA A 59 18.66 20.55 0.09
CA ALA A 59 18.46 20.10 -1.28
C ALA A 59 17.07 19.45 -1.42
N VAL A 60 16.37 19.71 -2.50
CA VAL A 60 15.15 18.97 -2.89
C VAL A 60 15.40 18.36 -4.26
N ILE A 61 15.31 17.04 -4.37
CA ILE A 61 15.63 16.31 -5.61
C ILE A 61 14.32 15.82 -6.22
N GLY A 62 14.00 16.30 -7.42
CA GLY A 62 12.74 16.07 -8.12
C GLY A 62 11.77 17.25 -7.98
N GLY A 63 11.47 17.91 -9.10
CA GLY A 63 10.51 19.01 -9.23
C GLY A 63 9.07 18.56 -9.44
N GLY A 64 8.71 17.35 -9.00
CA GLY A 64 7.34 16.83 -8.99
C GLY A 64 6.49 17.37 -7.83
N ALA A 65 5.24 16.92 -7.72
CA ALA A 65 4.28 17.41 -6.72
C ALA A 65 4.84 17.41 -5.27
N SER A 66 5.44 16.31 -4.81
CA SER A 66 6.04 16.23 -3.47
C SER A 66 7.19 17.21 -3.26
N GLY A 67 8.07 17.35 -4.25
CA GLY A 67 9.24 18.23 -4.16
C GLY A 67 8.87 19.71 -4.26
N LEU A 68 7.90 20.07 -5.11
CA LEU A 68 7.36 21.43 -5.18
C LEU A 68 6.67 21.84 -3.88
N VAL A 69 5.85 20.95 -3.29
CA VAL A 69 5.25 21.17 -1.96
C VAL A 69 6.34 21.31 -0.90
N ALA A 70 7.33 20.40 -0.86
CA ALA A 70 8.38 20.46 0.13
C ALA A 70 9.21 21.75 0.05
N ALA A 71 9.65 22.13 -1.17
CA ALA A 71 10.37 23.37 -1.41
C ALA A 71 9.53 24.60 -1.07
N TYR A 72 8.23 24.59 -1.36
CA TYR A 72 7.33 25.70 -1.08
C TYR A 72 7.16 25.90 0.43
N GLU A 73 6.87 24.83 1.17
CA GLU A 73 6.70 24.88 2.63
C GLU A 73 8.01 25.27 3.34
N LEU A 74 9.16 24.74 2.91
CA LEU A 74 10.47 25.17 3.39
C LEU A 74 10.79 26.63 3.07
N SER A 75 10.38 27.15 1.91
CA SER A 75 10.63 28.54 1.51
C SER A 75 9.96 29.57 2.45
N LYS A 76 8.92 29.16 3.19
CA LYS A 76 8.23 29.98 4.22
C LYS A 76 8.99 30.04 5.56
N ILE A 77 10.03 29.24 5.77
CA ILE A 77 10.80 29.21 7.04
C ILE A 77 12.03 30.11 6.90
N ASP A 78 12.19 31.11 7.78
CA ASP A 78 13.39 31.95 7.79
C ASP A 78 14.67 31.14 8.06
N ASN A 79 15.82 31.69 7.66
CA ASN A 79 17.13 31.03 7.71
C ASN A 79 17.24 29.70 6.94
N ILE A 80 16.22 29.24 6.21
CA ILE A 80 16.33 28.10 5.29
C ILE A 80 16.41 28.59 3.83
N ASN A 81 17.46 28.16 3.14
CA ASN A 81 17.60 28.25 1.70
C ASN A 81 17.38 26.88 1.07
N VAL A 82 16.69 26.83 -0.07
CA VAL A 82 16.38 25.59 -0.80
C VAL A 82 17.09 25.59 -2.16
N THR A 83 17.63 24.45 -2.57
CA THR A 83 18.03 24.21 -3.97
C THR A 83 17.25 23.02 -4.49
N LEU A 84 16.35 23.26 -5.45
CA LEU A 84 15.56 22.24 -6.09
C LEU A 84 16.28 21.78 -7.37
N PHE A 85 16.63 20.50 -7.44
CA PHE A 85 17.26 19.86 -8.58
C PHE A 85 16.21 19.07 -9.38
N GLU A 86 16.10 19.35 -10.67
CA GLU A 86 15.26 18.59 -11.60
C GLU A 86 16.12 18.05 -12.74
N ALA A 87 15.97 16.75 -13.02
CA ALA A 87 16.73 16.05 -14.05
C ALA A 87 16.20 16.33 -15.47
N ALA A 88 14.94 16.71 -15.61
CA ALA A 88 14.31 17.19 -16.83
C ALA A 88 14.54 18.70 -17.08
N ASP A 89 14.10 19.17 -18.24
CA ASP A 89 14.10 20.58 -18.64
C ASP A 89 12.85 21.36 -18.17
N ARG A 90 11.96 20.71 -17.40
CA ARG A 90 10.73 21.29 -16.84
C ARG A 90 10.41 20.75 -15.45
N LEU A 91 9.70 21.54 -14.66
CA LEU A 91 9.09 21.11 -13.40
C LEU A 91 7.79 20.29 -13.63
N GLY A 92 7.19 19.82 -12.54
CA GLY A 92 5.89 19.15 -12.48
C GLY A 92 5.99 17.63 -12.43
N GLY A 93 7.05 17.04 -13.00
CA GLY A 93 7.18 15.58 -13.11
C GLY A 93 5.98 14.98 -13.84
N ARG A 94 5.15 14.20 -13.14
CA ARG A 94 3.90 13.60 -13.64
C ARG A 94 2.68 14.53 -13.62
N MET A 95 2.79 15.74 -13.08
CA MET A 95 1.87 16.85 -13.38
C MET A 95 2.25 17.45 -14.75
N ASP A 96 1.93 16.72 -15.81
CA ASP A 96 2.36 17.01 -17.18
C ASP A 96 1.18 17.27 -18.11
N SER A 97 1.10 18.50 -18.60
CA SER A 97 0.03 19.06 -19.41
C SER A 97 0.60 19.61 -20.71
N VAL A 98 0.27 18.99 -21.86
CA VAL A 98 0.61 19.56 -23.16
C VAL A 98 -0.51 20.50 -23.63
N TYR A 99 -0.18 21.77 -23.77
CA TYR A 99 -1.12 22.81 -24.19
C TYR A 99 -1.24 22.92 -25.72
N VAL A 100 -2.43 23.33 -26.18
CA VAL A 100 -2.77 23.61 -27.58
C VAL A 100 -3.65 24.85 -27.64
N GLU A 101 -3.19 25.88 -28.35
CA GLU A 101 -3.93 27.14 -28.52
C GLU A 101 -5.20 26.96 -29.36
N ASP A 102 -6.25 27.73 -29.03
CA ASP A 102 -7.55 27.70 -29.71
C ASP A 102 -8.17 29.12 -29.87
N GLY A 103 -7.32 30.10 -30.20
CA GLY A 103 -7.73 31.50 -30.34
C GLY A 103 -8.14 32.12 -29.00
N ASP A 104 -9.30 32.77 -28.97
CA ASP A 104 -9.87 33.39 -27.76
C ASP A 104 -10.56 32.40 -26.80
N LEU A 105 -10.64 31.11 -27.17
CA LEU A 105 -11.18 30.04 -26.32
C LEU A 105 -10.13 29.51 -25.34
N ASN A 106 -10.56 28.66 -24.40
CA ASN A 106 -9.60 28.12 -23.44
C ASN A 106 -8.60 27.19 -24.13
N GLN A 107 -7.36 27.16 -23.63
CA GLN A 107 -6.35 26.26 -24.16
C GLN A 107 -6.82 24.81 -24.00
N LYS A 108 -6.56 24.01 -25.03
CA LYS A 108 -6.89 22.58 -25.02
C LYS A 108 -5.69 21.85 -24.40
N VAL A 109 -5.97 20.98 -23.44
CA VAL A 109 -4.94 20.32 -22.64
C VAL A 109 -4.92 18.82 -22.91
N PHE A 110 -3.74 18.25 -23.10
CA PHE A 110 -3.52 16.81 -23.02
C PHE A 110 -2.86 16.50 -21.67
N GLU A 111 -3.61 15.90 -20.76
CA GLU A 111 -3.12 15.51 -19.43
C GLU A 111 -2.39 14.17 -19.53
N LEU A 112 -1.09 14.21 -19.79
CA LEU A 112 -0.25 13.03 -19.96
C LEU A 112 -0.18 12.20 -18.67
N GLY A 113 -0.24 12.85 -17.50
CA GLY A 113 -0.23 12.21 -16.19
C GLY A 113 -1.55 12.38 -15.43
N CYS A 114 -1.55 13.19 -14.37
CA CYS A 114 -2.74 13.42 -13.54
C CYS A 114 -3.86 14.13 -14.33
N MET A 115 -5.08 13.58 -14.36
CA MET A 115 -6.21 14.15 -15.14
C MET A 115 -7.58 14.15 -14.44
N ARG A 116 -7.70 13.43 -13.32
CA ARG A 116 -8.93 13.27 -12.52
C ARG A 116 -8.63 13.59 -11.07
N PHE A 117 -9.46 14.40 -10.44
CA PHE A 117 -9.19 14.93 -9.10
C PHE A 117 -10.40 14.71 -8.17
N PRO A 118 -10.41 13.68 -7.31
CA PRO A 118 -11.54 13.37 -6.47
C PRO A 118 -11.64 14.42 -5.34
N PRO A 119 -12.83 14.92 -4.98
CA PRO A 119 -13.00 15.97 -3.98
C PRO A 119 -12.47 15.65 -2.57
N THR A 120 -12.17 14.38 -2.28
CA THR A 120 -11.52 13.93 -1.03
C THR A 120 -9.99 14.08 -1.03
N SER A 121 -9.38 14.57 -2.12
CA SER A 121 -7.96 14.96 -2.14
C SER A 121 -7.74 16.32 -1.45
N TYR A 122 -8.01 16.41 -0.15
CA TYR A 122 -8.03 17.68 0.59
C TYR A 122 -6.70 18.45 0.55
N THR A 123 -5.57 17.76 0.47
CA THR A 123 -4.24 18.38 0.33
C THR A 123 -4.08 19.02 -1.04
N LEU A 124 -4.45 18.31 -2.11
CA LEU A 124 -4.50 18.88 -3.47
C LEU A 124 -5.41 20.11 -3.51
N TYR A 125 -6.63 20.00 -3.00
CA TYR A 125 -7.60 21.10 -3.03
C TYR A 125 -7.18 22.28 -2.14
N HIS A 126 -6.40 22.10 -1.06
CA HIS A 126 -5.78 23.22 -0.36
C HIS A 126 -4.91 24.04 -1.32
N TYR A 127 -3.96 23.41 -2.02
CA TYR A 127 -3.06 24.12 -2.94
C TYR A 127 -3.77 24.69 -4.18
N LEU A 128 -4.74 23.98 -4.77
CA LEU A 128 -5.57 24.52 -5.87
C LEU A 128 -6.28 25.82 -5.45
N ASN A 129 -6.98 25.80 -4.30
CA ASN A 129 -7.67 26.98 -3.78
C ASN A 129 -6.70 28.12 -3.45
N LYS A 130 -5.54 27.81 -2.87
CA LYS A 130 -4.48 28.78 -2.51
C LYS A 130 -3.94 29.54 -3.71
N PHE A 131 -3.77 28.86 -4.84
CA PHE A 131 -3.33 29.47 -6.10
C PHE A 131 -4.49 29.95 -7.00
N GLY A 132 -5.74 29.89 -6.52
CA GLY A 132 -6.92 30.37 -7.25
C GLY A 132 -7.38 29.48 -8.41
N LEU A 133 -6.83 28.27 -8.53
CA LEU A 133 -7.15 27.28 -9.55
C LEU A 133 -8.46 26.57 -9.19
N LYS A 134 -9.34 26.37 -10.18
CA LYS A 134 -10.69 25.83 -9.96
C LYS A 134 -10.92 24.59 -10.81
N ALA A 135 -11.00 23.44 -10.14
CA ALA A 135 -11.53 22.23 -10.72
C ALA A 135 -13.06 22.36 -10.95
N THR A 136 -13.59 21.48 -11.79
CA THR A 136 -14.99 21.46 -12.23
C THR A 136 -15.52 20.03 -12.27
N PRO A 137 -16.79 19.77 -11.88
CA PRO A 137 -17.36 18.41 -11.80
C PRO A 137 -17.76 17.84 -13.18
N ASN A 138 -16.95 18.11 -14.20
CA ASN A 138 -17.21 17.83 -15.61
C ASN A 138 -16.30 16.73 -16.18
N PHE A 139 -15.64 15.90 -15.34
CA PHE A 139 -14.86 14.79 -15.87
C PHE A 139 -15.78 13.71 -16.50
N PRO A 140 -15.56 13.31 -17.77
CA PRO A 140 -16.46 12.43 -18.51
C PRO A 140 -16.22 10.94 -18.21
N ASP A 141 -16.30 10.54 -16.93
CA ASP A 141 -16.24 9.12 -16.55
C ASP A 141 -17.38 8.31 -17.17
N PRO A 142 -17.17 7.00 -17.45
CA PRO A 142 -18.19 6.15 -18.02
C PRO A 142 -19.45 6.13 -17.15
N GLY A 143 -20.61 6.18 -17.80
CA GLY A 143 -21.91 6.25 -17.12
C GLY A 143 -22.30 7.61 -16.56
N LYS A 144 -21.37 8.56 -16.34
CA LYS A 144 -21.74 9.97 -16.05
C LYS A 144 -22.20 10.70 -17.31
N VAL A 145 -21.57 10.41 -18.44
CA VAL A 145 -21.84 10.96 -19.78
C VAL A 145 -22.39 9.88 -20.73
N PRO A 146 -22.92 10.22 -21.92
CA PRO A 146 -23.29 9.22 -22.93
C PRO A 146 -22.10 8.30 -23.24
N THR A 147 -22.25 7.01 -22.92
CA THR A 147 -21.16 6.02 -22.93
C THR A 147 -21.59 4.80 -23.74
N GLU A 148 -20.66 4.19 -24.47
CA GLU A 148 -20.85 2.90 -25.13
C GLU A 148 -19.74 1.92 -24.71
N LEU A 149 -20.11 0.68 -24.44
CA LEU A 149 -19.17 -0.41 -24.13
C LEU A 149 -19.11 -1.36 -25.34
N LEU A 150 -17.92 -1.59 -25.90
CA LEU A 150 -17.65 -2.70 -26.81
C LEU A 150 -17.05 -3.85 -25.99
N TYR A 151 -17.80 -4.94 -25.85
CA TYR A 151 -17.33 -6.14 -25.14
C TYR A 151 -17.62 -7.38 -26.01
N GLU A 152 -16.63 -8.23 -26.26
CA GLU A 152 -16.72 -9.43 -27.08
C GLU A 152 -17.42 -9.18 -28.44
N ASN A 153 -17.03 -8.10 -29.13
CA ASN A 153 -17.61 -7.65 -30.41
C ASN A 153 -19.10 -7.23 -30.35
N LYS A 154 -19.66 -7.00 -29.16
CA LYS A 154 -21.02 -6.48 -28.95
C LYS A 154 -20.98 -5.06 -28.39
N VAL A 155 -21.67 -4.14 -29.06
CA VAL A 155 -21.91 -2.78 -28.53
C VAL A 155 -23.06 -2.82 -27.53
N ILE A 156 -22.81 -2.34 -26.32
CA ILE A 156 -23.74 -2.28 -25.20
C ILE A 156 -23.92 -0.81 -24.79
N PRO A 157 -25.14 -0.24 -24.91
CA PRO A 157 -25.39 1.14 -24.49
C PRO A 157 -25.21 1.30 -22.98
N TRP A 158 -24.55 2.38 -22.56
CA TRP A 158 -24.43 2.80 -21.16
C TRP A 158 -24.95 4.23 -21.03
N HIS A 159 -26.21 4.35 -20.63
CA HIS A 159 -26.90 5.62 -20.54
C HIS A 159 -26.36 6.50 -19.41
N ALA A 160 -26.25 7.81 -19.66
CA ALA A 160 -25.83 8.79 -18.66
C ALA A 160 -26.70 8.73 -17.38
N GLY A 161 -26.06 8.78 -16.23
CA GLY A 161 -26.66 8.62 -14.90
C GLY A 161 -26.84 7.18 -14.42
N GLN A 162 -26.54 6.15 -15.23
CA GLN A 162 -26.60 4.74 -14.83
C GLN A 162 -25.24 4.24 -14.32
N PRO A 163 -25.20 3.40 -13.26
CA PRO A 163 -23.94 2.88 -12.72
C PRO A 163 -23.26 1.85 -13.62
N THR A 164 -24.02 1.23 -14.52
CA THR A 164 -23.59 0.08 -15.31
C THR A 164 -24.18 0.15 -16.73
N PRO A 165 -23.54 -0.54 -17.70
CA PRO A 165 -24.12 -0.81 -19.01
C PRO A 165 -25.53 -1.43 -18.94
N SER A 166 -26.32 -1.27 -19.99
CA SER A 166 -27.71 -1.74 -20.05
C SER A 166 -27.90 -3.27 -20.13
N ASP A 167 -26.81 -4.04 -20.23
CA ASP A 167 -26.85 -5.49 -20.25
C ASP A 167 -27.00 -6.09 -18.83
N LYS A 168 -27.82 -7.14 -18.72
CA LYS A 168 -28.23 -7.71 -17.43
C LYS A 168 -27.09 -8.35 -16.64
N ASP A 169 -26.08 -8.90 -17.31
CA ASP A 169 -24.93 -9.46 -16.59
C ASP A 169 -24.08 -8.35 -15.98
N PHE A 170 -23.84 -7.26 -16.72
CA PHE A 170 -23.10 -6.10 -16.23
C PHE A 170 -23.84 -5.38 -15.08
N GLN A 171 -25.18 -5.29 -15.15
CA GLN A 171 -26.00 -4.79 -14.04
C GLN A 171 -25.83 -5.64 -12.78
N ARG A 172 -26.04 -6.96 -12.91
CA ARG A 172 -25.87 -7.90 -11.81
C ARG A 172 -24.45 -7.87 -11.23
N ILE A 173 -23.41 -7.83 -12.08
CA ILE A 173 -22.01 -7.79 -11.65
C ILE A 173 -21.72 -6.50 -10.86
N GLY A 174 -22.24 -5.35 -11.29
CA GLY A 174 -22.12 -4.10 -10.53
C GLY A 174 -22.83 -4.15 -9.18
N ASP A 175 -24.06 -4.67 -9.13
CA ASP A 175 -24.83 -4.82 -7.89
C ASP A 175 -24.17 -5.84 -6.93
N ASP A 176 -23.75 -7.00 -7.44
CA ASP A 176 -23.02 -8.05 -6.72
C ASP A 176 -21.70 -7.50 -6.14
N PHE A 177 -20.93 -6.70 -6.90
CA PHE A 177 -19.68 -6.09 -6.42
C PHE A 177 -19.92 -4.99 -5.38
N ASN A 178 -20.96 -4.17 -5.56
CA ASN A 178 -21.36 -3.17 -4.57
C ASN A 178 -21.72 -3.83 -3.22
N ASN A 179 -22.39 -4.99 -3.23
CA ASN A 179 -22.64 -5.77 -2.02
C ASN A 179 -21.35 -6.29 -1.36
N ILE A 180 -20.34 -6.68 -2.15
CA ILE A 180 -19.03 -7.10 -1.63
C ILE A 180 -18.33 -5.92 -0.96
N ILE A 181 -18.27 -4.75 -1.59
CA ILE A 181 -17.67 -3.54 -0.98
C ILE A 181 -18.41 -3.12 0.29
N ASN A 182 -19.75 -3.11 0.28
CA ASN A 182 -20.54 -2.80 1.47
C ASN A 182 -20.36 -3.85 2.58
N PHE A 183 -20.12 -5.12 2.25
CA PHE A 183 -19.82 -6.16 3.23
C PHE A 183 -18.43 -5.96 3.89
N LEU A 184 -17.45 -5.44 3.15
CA LEU A 184 -16.11 -5.17 3.68
C LEU A 184 -16.07 -3.85 4.48
N LEU A 185 -16.50 -2.75 3.87
CA LEU A 185 -16.29 -1.39 4.38
C LEU A 185 -17.52 -0.79 5.10
N GLY A 186 -18.72 -1.31 4.84
CA GLY A 186 -20.00 -0.72 5.25
C GLY A 186 -20.63 0.16 4.15
N ASP A 187 -21.79 0.77 4.43
CA ASP A 187 -22.44 1.71 3.51
C ASP A 187 -22.09 3.16 3.89
N ALA A 188 -21.14 3.77 3.16
CA ALA A 188 -20.77 5.17 3.38
C ALA A 188 -21.93 6.16 3.18
N SER A 189 -22.98 5.78 2.45
CA SER A 189 -24.14 6.64 2.21
C SER A 189 -25.09 6.70 3.42
N ALA A 190 -25.05 5.68 4.29
CA ALA A 190 -25.91 5.53 5.46
C ALA A 190 -25.23 4.68 6.57
N PRO A 191 -24.14 5.15 7.20
CA PRO A 191 -23.44 4.43 8.28
C PRO A 191 -24.36 4.19 9.49
N ASP A 192 -24.29 2.99 10.08
CA ASP A 192 -25.06 2.64 11.27
C ASP A 192 -24.30 3.06 12.54
N ILE A 193 -24.42 4.34 12.89
CA ILE A 193 -23.84 4.89 14.11
C ILE A 193 -24.54 4.42 15.40
N GLU A 194 -25.70 3.76 15.31
CA GLU A 194 -26.44 3.22 16.47
C GLU A 194 -25.94 1.81 16.82
N ASN A 195 -25.62 0.98 15.81
CA ASN A 195 -25.11 -0.38 15.95
C ASN A 195 -23.87 -0.62 15.07
N PRO A 196 -22.77 0.12 15.29
CA PRO A 196 -21.63 0.14 14.37
C PRO A 196 -20.93 -1.21 14.28
N SER A 197 -20.71 -1.69 13.06
CA SER A 197 -20.15 -3.03 12.76
C SER A 197 -19.14 -3.06 11.61
N LYS A 198 -18.98 -1.94 10.88
CA LYS A 198 -18.11 -1.81 9.72
C LYS A 198 -17.25 -0.55 9.78
N LEU A 199 -16.21 -0.51 8.94
CA LEU A 199 -15.23 0.56 8.88
C LEU A 199 -15.88 1.95 8.80
N PHE A 200 -16.83 2.16 7.89
CA PHE A 200 -17.50 3.46 7.72
C PHE A 200 -18.40 3.83 8.90
N ASP A 201 -18.96 2.89 9.65
CA ASP A 201 -19.73 3.18 10.86
C ASP A 201 -18.79 3.75 11.94
N TYR A 202 -17.68 3.05 12.19
CA TYR A 202 -16.66 3.49 13.16
C TYR A 202 -15.99 4.81 12.74
N TRP A 203 -15.75 5.00 11.44
CA TRP A 203 -15.10 6.21 10.93
C TRP A 203 -16.05 7.42 10.94
N ALA A 204 -17.34 7.23 10.67
CA ALA A 204 -18.35 8.27 10.89
C ALA A 204 -18.42 8.71 12.35
N ILE A 205 -18.38 7.76 13.29
CA ILE A 205 -18.29 8.04 14.73
C ILE A 205 -17.01 8.84 15.04
N TYR A 206 -15.82 8.36 14.63
CA TYR A 206 -14.55 9.05 14.85
C TYR A 206 -14.51 10.49 14.28
N GLN A 207 -15.12 10.73 13.12
CA GLN A 207 -15.21 12.07 12.54
C GLN A 207 -16.12 13.04 13.31
N SER A 208 -17.07 12.52 14.08
CA SER A 208 -18.00 13.31 14.91
C SER A 208 -17.49 13.51 16.34
N ASP A 209 -16.78 12.52 16.88
CA ASP A 209 -16.13 12.52 18.19
C ASP A 209 -14.69 12.01 18.03
N PRO A 210 -13.72 12.89 17.71
CA PRO A 210 -12.34 12.49 17.44
C PRO A 210 -11.56 12.28 18.74
N SER A 211 -11.64 11.06 19.28
CA SER A 211 -10.88 10.60 20.45
C SER A 211 -10.02 9.39 20.09
N GLU A 212 -9.01 9.07 20.90
CA GLU A 212 -8.20 7.85 20.66
C GLU A 212 -9.05 6.57 20.76
N GLN A 213 -10.13 6.55 21.56
CA GLN A 213 -11.02 5.40 21.66
C GLN A 213 -11.86 5.18 20.39
N THR A 214 -12.36 6.25 19.77
CA THR A 214 -13.13 6.15 18.52
C THR A 214 -12.20 5.93 17.33
N LYS A 215 -11.00 6.53 17.34
CA LYS A 215 -9.91 6.25 16.38
C LYS A 215 -9.51 4.78 16.39
N GLN A 216 -9.31 4.18 17.58
CA GLN A 216 -8.91 2.78 17.69
C GLN A 216 -9.90 1.84 17.00
N LYS A 217 -11.21 2.11 17.07
CA LYS A 217 -12.20 1.27 16.34
C LYS A 217 -12.07 1.34 14.81
N VAL A 218 -11.63 2.47 14.26
CA VAL A 218 -11.31 2.62 12.83
C VAL A 218 -10.03 1.85 12.49
N VAL A 219 -9.06 1.89 13.41
CA VAL A 219 -7.81 1.13 13.31
C VAL A 219 -8.10 -0.37 13.34
N ASP A 220 -8.82 -0.87 14.34
CA ASP A 220 -9.20 -2.29 14.48
C ASP A 220 -9.90 -2.81 13.21
N ALA A 221 -10.91 -2.07 12.71
CA ALA A 221 -11.67 -2.46 11.52
C ALA A 221 -10.86 -2.44 10.21
N TRP A 222 -9.85 -1.56 10.08
CA TRP A 222 -8.94 -1.61 8.93
C TRP A 222 -7.83 -2.65 9.12
N GLN A 223 -7.40 -2.93 10.35
CA GLN A 223 -6.45 -4.00 10.64
C GLN A 223 -7.04 -5.38 10.32
N GLU A 224 -8.34 -5.62 10.59
CA GLU A 224 -9.02 -6.84 10.13
C GLU A 224 -8.94 -7.02 8.60
N ILE A 225 -9.07 -5.93 7.84
CA ILE A 225 -8.94 -5.93 6.37
C ILE A 225 -7.49 -6.20 5.94
N LEU A 226 -6.51 -5.53 6.56
CA LEU A 226 -5.09 -5.76 6.31
C LEU A 226 -4.74 -7.24 6.55
N THR A 227 -5.02 -7.76 7.74
CA THR A 227 -4.74 -9.15 8.13
C THR A 227 -5.39 -10.17 7.20
N GLN A 228 -6.58 -9.89 6.66
CA GLN A 228 -7.27 -10.83 5.75
C GLN A 228 -6.85 -10.73 4.28
N TYR A 229 -6.35 -9.58 3.81
CA TYR A 229 -6.22 -9.30 2.37
C TYR A 229 -4.87 -8.75 1.88
N ALA A 230 -3.95 -8.31 2.74
CA ALA A 230 -2.64 -7.75 2.33
C ALA A 230 -1.74 -8.73 1.54
N GLU A 231 -2.01 -10.04 1.65
CA GLU A 231 -1.33 -11.11 0.92
C GLU A 231 -2.18 -11.69 -0.23
N VAL A 232 -3.29 -11.04 -0.60
CA VAL A 232 -4.24 -11.56 -1.60
C VAL A 232 -4.32 -10.61 -2.81
N THR A 233 -4.24 -11.17 -4.02
CA THR A 233 -4.44 -10.38 -5.24
C THR A 233 -5.89 -9.86 -5.33
N TYR A 234 -6.07 -8.73 -5.99
CA TYR A 234 -7.40 -8.19 -6.31
C TYR A 234 -8.29 -9.23 -7.02
N PHE A 235 -7.73 -10.03 -7.93
CA PHE A 235 -8.46 -11.12 -8.58
C PHE A 235 -8.94 -12.19 -7.60
N ASP A 236 -8.03 -12.74 -6.79
CA ASP A 236 -8.33 -13.87 -5.91
C ASP A 236 -9.32 -13.47 -4.82
N ALA A 237 -9.16 -12.28 -4.25
CA ALA A 237 -10.06 -11.75 -3.23
C ALA A 237 -11.48 -11.56 -3.78
N VAL A 238 -11.64 -10.87 -4.91
CA VAL A 238 -12.95 -10.66 -5.53
C VAL A 238 -13.57 -11.98 -5.96
N PHE A 239 -12.81 -12.88 -6.60
CA PHE A 239 -13.35 -14.15 -7.07
C PHE A 239 -13.82 -15.04 -5.91
N LYS A 240 -13.06 -15.09 -4.80
CA LYS A 240 -13.39 -15.81 -3.56
C LYS A 240 -14.64 -15.23 -2.89
N LEU A 241 -14.70 -13.91 -2.72
CA LEU A 241 -15.88 -13.21 -2.16
C LEU A 241 -17.12 -13.41 -3.04
N ALA A 242 -16.95 -13.39 -4.36
CA ALA A 242 -18.00 -13.63 -5.34
C ALA A 242 -18.42 -15.10 -5.51
N GLN A 243 -17.89 -16.04 -4.70
CA GLN A 243 -18.51 -17.35 -4.51
C GLN A 243 -19.60 -17.35 -3.41
N ASN A 244 -19.61 -16.34 -2.53
CA ASN A 244 -20.53 -16.29 -1.40
C ASN A 244 -21.94 -15.83 -1.79
N ARG A 245 -22.90 -16.77 -1.76
CA ARG A 245 -24.32 -16.54 -2.08
C ARG A 245 -25.07 -15.60 -1.11
N SER A 246 -24.47 -15.18 0.01
CA SER A 246 -25.03 -14.10 0.83
C SER A 246 -24.68 -12.70 0.32
N LEU A 247 -23.67 -12.58 -0.55
CA LEU A 247 -23.19 -11.32 -1.13
C LEU A 247 -23.63 -11.17 -2.58
N VAL A 248 -23.60 -12.27 -3.34
CA VAL A 248 -23.87 -12.27 -4.79
C VAL A 248 -25.10 -13.08 -5.19
N THR A 249 -25.78 -12.64 -6.24
CA THR A 249 -26.99 -13.24 -6.83
C THR A 249 -26.76 -14.68 -7.27
N ARG A 250 -25.58 -14.97 -7.83
CA ARG A 250 -25.08 -16.31 -8.12
C ARG A 250 -23.54 -16.29 -8.03
N PRO A 251 -22.88 -17.42 -7.70
CA PRO A 251 -21.44 -17.52 -7.77
C PRO A 251 -20.92 -17.08 -9.14
N TRP A 252 -19.88 -16.26 -9.14
CA TRP A 252 -19.27 -15.74 -10.36
C TRP A 252 -18.41 -16.82 -11.05
N THR A 253 -18.45 -16.82 -12.37
CA THR A 253 -17.57 -17.62 -13.24
C THR A 253 -16.37 -16.80 -13.70
N GLN A 254 -15.42 -17.44 -14.39
CA GLN A 254 -14.34 -16.72 -15.08
C GLN A 254 -14.87 -15.70 -16.11
N GLU A 255 -16.01 -15.98 -16.75
CA GLU A 255 -16.66 -15.04 -17.69
C GLU A 255 -17.21 -13.80 -16.95
N ASP A 256 -17.75 -13.98 -15.74
CA ASP A 256 -18.15 -12.86 -14.90
C ASP A 256 -16.95 -12.02 -14.45
N MET A 257 -15.82 -12.65 -14.13
CA MET A 257 -14.56 -11.93 -13.88
C MET A 257 -14.10 -11.16 -15.12
N ASN A 258 -14.13 -11.75 -16.33
CA ASN A 258 -13.74 -11.04 -17.55
C ASN A 258 -14.63 -9.81 -17.82
N LYS A 259 -15.96 -9.95 -17.63
CA LYS A 259 -16.92 -8.83 -17.70
C LYS A 259 -16.64 -7.78 -16.64
N PHE A 260 -16.35 -8.18 -15.40
CA PHE A 260 -15.99 -7.27 -14.31
C PHE A 260 -14.69 -6.51 -14.62
N GLY A 261 -13.69 -7.18 -15.20
CA GLY A 261 -12.43 -6.56 -15.62
C GLY A 261 -12.60 -5.51 -16.71
N ALA A 262 -13.56 -5.69 -17.62
CA ALA A 262 -13.92 -4.71 -18.65
C ALA A 262 -14.83 -3.58 -18.11
N LEU A 263 -15.73 -3.87 -17.17
CA LEU A 263 -16.58 -2.88 -16.50
C LEU A 263 -15.76 -1.94 -15.60
N GLY A 264 -14.85 -2.53 -14.82
CA GLY A 264 -14.16 -1.89 -13.71
C GLY A 264 -15.12 -1.34 -12.65
N VAL A 265 -14.72 -0.23 -12.03
CA VAL A 265 -15.34 0.24 -10.77
C VAL A 265 -15.79 1.71 -10.79
N GLY A 266 -15.78 2.35 -11.96
CA GLY A 266 -16.17 3.75 -12.17
C GLY A 266 -15.18 4.52 -13.04
N ALA A 267 -13.89 4.18 -12.94
CA ALA A 267 -12.80 4.81 -13.70
C ALA A 267 -12.53 4.23 -15.11
N GLY A 268 -13.25 3.21 -15.55
CA GLY A 268 -12.93 2.33 -16.68
C GLY A 268 -12.48 0.93 -16.22
N GLY A 269 -12.21 0.02 -17.16
CA GLY A 269 -11.91 -1.39 -16.86
C GLY A 269 -10.65 -1.62 -16.01
N PHE A 270 -10.78 -2.34 -14.89
CA PHE A 270 -9.70 -2.60 -13.91
C PHE A 270 -9.03 -3.97 -14.07
N GLY A 271 -9.38 -4.76 -15.09
CA GLY A 271 -8.75 -6.06 -15.37
C GLY A 271 -7.22 -6.08 -15.39
N PRO A 272 -6.51 -5.07 -15.93
CA PRO A 272 -5.04 -5.00 -15.89
C PRO A 272 -4.43 -4.88 -14.49
N LEU A 273 -5.24 -4.54 -13.48
CA LEU A 273 -4.82 -4.42 -12.09
C LEU A 273 -5.04 -5.72 -11.29
N TYR A 274 -5.50 -6.81 -11.91
CA TYR A 274 -5.85 -8.03 -11.19
C TYR A 274 -4.74 -8.66 -10.34
N GLY A 275 -3.47 -8.44 -10.70
CA GLY A 275 -2.33 -8.92 -9.91
C GLY A 275 -1.93 -8.04 -8.72
N VAL A 276 -2.45 -6.81 -8.59
CA VAL A 276 -2.10 -5.92 -7.47
C VAL A 276 -2.74 -6.39 -6.16
N ASP A 277 -2.21 -5.93 -5.03
CA ASP A 277 -2.77 -6.15 -3.70
C ASP A 277 -4.23 -5.66 -3.63
N PHE A 278 -5.14 -6.49 -3.09
CA PHE A 278 -6.53 -6.09 -2.93
C PHE A 278 -6.71 -4.91 -1.97
N VAL A 279 -5.82 -4.74 -0.97
CA VAL A 279 -5.88 -3.61 -0.04
C VAL A 279 -5.68 -2.28 -0.76
N GLU A 280 -4.78 -2.21 -1.76
CA GLU A 280 -4.63 -1.00 -2.60
C GLU A 280 -5.94 -0.62 -3.30
N ILE A 281 -6.70 -1.61 -3.76
CA ILE A 281 -8.02 -1.38 -4.37
C ILE A 281 -9.06 -0.95 -3.32
N LEU A 282 -9.04 -1.54 -2.12
CA LEU A 282 -9.93 -1.14 -1.02
C LEU A 282 -9.66 0.29 -0.54
N ARG A 283 -8.41 0.75 -0.55
CA ARG A 283 -8.04 2.15 -0.25
C ARG A 283 -8.72 3.16 -1.18
N LEU A 284 -8.91 2.82 -2.46
CA LEU A 284 -9.60 3.69 -3.42
C LEU A 284 -11.05 3.96 -2.99
N PHE A 285 -11.76 2.93 -2.51
CA PHE A 285 -13.12 3.06 -2.01
C PHE A 285 -13.17 3.69 -0.62
N ALA A 286 -12.31 3.24 0.31
CA ALA A 286 -12.26 3.72 1.68
C ALA A 286 -12.00 5.24 1.76
N ASN A 287 -11.13 5.75 0.90
CA ASN A 287 -10.77 7.18 0.82
C ASN A 287 -11.64 7.98 -0.18
N GLY A 288 -12.62 7.34 -0.84
CA GLY A 288 -13.53 7.97 -1.79
C GLY A 288 -12.88 8.48 -3.09
N TRP A 289 -11.74 7.91 -3.47
CA TRP A 289 -10.96 8.38 -4.63
C TRP A 289 -11.49 7.96 -5.99
N GLU A 290 -12.50 7.08 -6.07
CA GLU A 290 -13.16 6.71 -7.33
C GLU A 290 -14.44 7.53 -7.64
N ASP A 291 -14.97 8.32 -6.69
CA ASP A 291 -16.23 9.06 -6.87
C ASP A 291 -16.00 10.55 -7.24
N ASN A 292 -16.97 11.13 -7.95
CA ASN A 292 -17.10 12.58 -8.23
C ASN A 292 -15.84 13.29 -8.79
N GLN A 293 -15.01 12.59 -9.56
CA GLN A 293 -13.84 13.14 -10.25
C GLN A 293 -14.08 14.50 -10.91
N GLU A 294 -13.22 15.48 -10.59
CA GLU A 294 -13.24 16.79 -11.22
C GLU A 294 -12.12 16.94 -12.27
N LEU A 295 -12.34 17.86 -13.21
CA LEU A 295 -11.42 18.28 -14.27
C LEU A 295 -10.96 19.72 -14.00
N LEU A 296 -9.64 19.96 -14.06
CA LEU A 296 -9.07 21.31 -13.99
C LEU A 296 -8.96 21.91 -15.40
N LEU A 297 -9.75 22.94 -15.69
CA LEU A 297 -9.84 23.52 -17.04
C LEU A 297 -8.54 24.19 -17.51
N ASP A 298 -7.71 24.68 -16.59
CA ASP A 298 -6.43 25.30 -16.88
C ASP A 298 -5.27 24.26 -17.01
N GLY A 299 -5.59 22.97 -16.83
CA GLY A 299 -4.64 21.85 -16.79
C GLY A 299 -3.84 21.76 -15.49
N ILE A 300 -3.40 20.57 -15.09
CA ILE A 300 -2.60 20.40 -13.85
C ILE A 300 -1.23 21.09 -13.92
N GLY A 301 -0.71 21.33 -15.12
CA GLY A 301 0.47 22.16 -15.35
C GLY A 301 0.34 23.61 -14.86
N ALA A 302 -0.89 24.13 -14.71
CA ALA A 302 -1.11 25.44 -14.08
C ALA A 302 -0.75 25.43 -12.58
N LEU A 303 -0.92 24.29 -11.89
CA LEU A 303 -0.47 24.13 -10.50
C LEU A 303 1.06 24.08 -10.41
N THR A 304 1.74 23.39 -11.35
CA THR A 304 3.21 23.43 -11.48
C THR A 304 3.71 24.86 -11.64
N GLN A 305 3.12 25.64 -12.56
CA GLN A 305 3.48 27.05 -12.81
C GLN A 305 3.22 27.94 -11.58
N ALA A 306 2.14 27.71 -10.84
CA ALA A 306 1.84 28.47 -9.63
C ALA A 306 2.85 28.22 -8.51
N PHE A 307 3.28 26.97 -8.31
CA PHE A 307 4.39 26.64 -7.41
C PHE A 307 5.70 27.28 -7.87
N GLU A 308 6.07 27.16 -9.15
CA GLU A 308 7.28 27.78 -9.70
C GLU A 308 7.31 29.30 -9.46
N PHE A 309 6.22 30.00 -9.78
CA PHE A 309 6.09 31.43 -9.54
C PHE A 309 6.25 31.80 -8.05
N ALA A 310 5.66 31.01 -7.15
CA ALA A 310 5.76 31.22 -5.71
C ALA A 310 7.20 30.99 -5.19
N LEU A 311 7.89 29.95 -5.68
CA LEU A 311 9.27 29.63 -5.32
C LEU A 311 10.25 30.71 -5.81
N LEU A 312 10.14 31.16 -7.05
CA LEU A 312 10.95 32.26 -7.62
C LEU A 312 10.64 33.61 -6.94
N GLY A 313 9.44 33.77 -6.38
CA GLY A 313 9.05 34.92 -5.57
C GLY A 313 9.61 34.93 -4.14
N ALA A 314 10.03 33.77 -3.61
CA ALA A 314 10.44 33.62 -2.22
C ALA A 314 11.80 34.30 -1.95
N LYS A 315 11.82 35.24 -1.00
CA LYS A 315 12.99 36.08 -0.68
C LYS A 315 13.31 36.13 0.80
N THR A 316 14.59 36.31 1.11
CA THR A 316 15.09 36.63 2.45
C THR A 316 14.70 38.06 2.84
N ALA A 317 14.86 38.40 4.12
CA ALA A 317 14.64 39.77 4.61
C ALA A 317 15.54 40.83 3.92
N ASP A 318 16.72 40.45 3.42
CA ASP A 318 17.60 41.30 2.61
C ASP A 318 17.35 41.21 1.09
N GLY A 319 16.26 40.56 0.67
CA GLY A 319 15.74 40.57 -0.70
C GLY A 319 16.39 39.59 -1.69
N LYS A 320 17.27 38.70 -1.22
CA LYS A 320 17.88 37.64 -2.04
C LYS A 320 16.89 36.48 -2.26
N PRO A 321 16.97 35.73 -3.37
CA PRO A 321 16.18 34.51 -3.56
C PRO A 321 16.47 33.49 -2.44
N LYS A 322 15.43 32.86 -1.88
CA LYS A 322 15.55 31.73 -0.94
C LYS A 322 15.61 30.38 -1.65
N VAL A 323 15.13 30.31 -2.88
CA VAL A 323 15.05 29.08 -3.67
C VAL A 323 15.87 29.25 -4.95
N SER A 324 16.77 28.31 -5.24
CA SER A 324 17.30 28.10 -6.59
C SER A 324 16.61 26.90 -7.23
N ILE A 325 16.36 26.97 -8.53
CA ILE A 325 15.76 25.89 -9.33
C ILE A 325 16.75 25.53 -10.43
N GLU A 326 17.36 24.35 -10.30
CA GLU A 326 18.36 23.82 -11.20
C GLU A 326 17.71 22.77 -12.12
N LEU A 327 17.25 23.21 -13.29
CA LEU A 327 16.73 22.33 -14.34
C LEU A 327 17.89 21.65 -15.09
N ASN A 328 17.63 20.48 -15.67
CA ASN A 328 18.63 19.63 -16.35
C ASN A 328 19.81 19.24 -15.46
N ALA A 329 19.57 19.11 -14.16
CA ALA A 329 20.56 18.87 -13.11
C ALA A 329 20.29 17.52 -12.43
N LYS A 330 20.67 16.43 -13.11
CA LYS A 330 20.43 15.07 -12.63
C LYS A 330 21.40 14.72 -11.49
N VAL A 331 20.89 14.58 -10.27
CA VAL A 331 21.64 13.97 -9.17
C VAL A 331 21.96 12.51 -9.52
N LYS A 332 23.22 12.12 -9.36
CA LYS A 332 23.78 10.82 -9.73
C LYS A 332 24.17 9.97 -8.52
N ASN A 333 24.55 10.62 -7.44
CA ASN A 333 24.87 9.98 -6.18
C ASN A 333 24.60 10.95 -5.03
N ILE A 334 24.23 10.39 -3.88
CA ILE A 334 24.14 11.10 -2.61
C ILE A 334 25.06 10.37 -1.64
N SER A 335 25.88 11.10 -0.90
CA SER A 335 26.72 10.59 0.18
C SER A 335 26.65 11.54 1.38
N LYS A 336 27.23 11.13 2.51
CA LYS A 336 27.33 11.95 3.72
C LYS A 336 28.81 12.09 4.10
N SER A 337 29.25 13.32 4.28
CA SER A 337 30.63 13.67 4.62
C SER A 337 30.61 14.63 5.81
N ALA A 338 31.07 14.15 6.97
CA ALA A 338 30.88 14.81 8.26
C ALA A 338 29.40 15.21 8.49
N ASP A 339 29.13 16.46 8.86
CA ASP A 339 27.79 16.98 9.17
C ASP A 339 27.01 17.47 7.92
N LYS A 340 27.42 17.07 6.71
CA LYS A 340 26.83 17.52 5.44
C LYS A 340 26.53 16.34 4.52
N TYR A 341 25.49 16.51 3.71
CA TYR A 341 25.19 15.64 2.57
C TYR A 341 25.85 16.20 1.31
N GLU A 342 26.51 15.33 0.54
CA GLU A 342 27.17 15.67 -0.71
C GLU A 342 26.42 15.05 -1.89
N LEU A 343 26.09 15.89 -2.88
CA LEU A 343 25.35 15.52 -4.08
C LEU A 343 26.26 15.62 -5.30
N LEU A 344 26.42 14.53 -6.04
CA LEU A 344 27.05 14.56 -7.36
C LEU A 344 26.01 14.86 -8.43
N VAL A 345 26.05 16.06 -9.00
CA VAL A 345 25.04 16.57 -9.93
C VAL A 345 25.61 16.66 -11.34
N SER A 346 24.99 15.96 -12.30
CA SER A 346 25.33 16.01 -13.73
C SER A 346 24.44 17.00 -14.46
N ASN A 347 25.03 17.98 -15.13
CA ASN A 347 24.29 18.87 -16.03
C ASN A 347 24.17 18.31 -17.46
N ASN A 348 23.40 18.97 -18.34
CA ASN A 348 23.25 18.62 -19.76
C ASN A 348 24.55 18.56 -20.57
N GLY A 349 25.64 19.19 -20.11
CA GLY A 349 26.96 19.08 -20.72
C GLY A 349 27.75 17.84 -20.29
N GLY A 350 27.18 16.96 -19.46
CA GLY A 350 27.87 15.83 -18.85
C GLY A 350 28.88 16.24 -17.77
N ARG A 351 28.97 17.52 -17.41
CA ARG A 351 29.83 17.99 -16.32
C ARG A 351 29.18 17.61 -15.00
N VAL A 352 29.90 16.83 -14.20
CA VAL A 352 29.55 16.55 -12.81
C VAL A 352 30.11 17.66 -11.91
N VAL A 353 29.30 18.11 -10.96
CA VAL A 353 29.66 19.08 -9.91
C VAL A 353 29.23 18.49 -8.57
N SER A 354 30.06 18.66 -7.54
CA SER A 354 29.71 18.35 -6.16
C SER A 354 29.12 19.57 -5.47
N SER A 355 28.02 19.37 -4.73
CA SER A 355 27.33 20.39 -3.94
C SER A 355 26.99 19.83 -2.56
N GLN A 356 27.13 20.65 -1.49
CA GLN A 356 26.93 20.22 -0.11
C GLN A 356 25.74 20.92 0.57
N PHE A 357 24.98 20.17 1.38
CA PHE A 357 23.74 20.61 2.03
C PHE A 357 23.65 20.12 3.49
N ASP A 358 22.88 20.82 4.33
CA ASP A 358 22.58 20.39 5.72
C ASP A 358 21.57 19.23 5.75
N SER A 359 20.64 19.18 4.78
CA SER A 359 19.60 18.15 4.67
C SER A 359 19.19 17.96 3.21
N VAL A 360 18.64 16.79 2.88
CA VAL A 360 18.25 16.39 1.52
C VAL A 360 16.85 15.77 1.55
N ILE A 361 15.96 16.26 0.69
CA ILE A 361 14.67 15.62 0.40
C ILE A 361 14.77 14.94 -0.96
N VAL A 362 14.47 13.64 -1.03
CA VAL A 362 14.48 12.84 -2.25
C VAL A 362 13.03 12.58 -2.68
N ALA A 363 12.54 13.41 -3.59
CA ALA A 363 11.14 13.45 -4.08
C ALA A 363 11.00 12.86 -5.50
N THR A 364 11.67 11.73 -5.76
CA THR A 364 11.70 11.04 -7.07
C THR A 364 11.04 9.65 -6.99
N THR A 365 11.01 8.89 -8.07
CA THR A 365 10.52 7.50 -8.04
C THR A 365 11.52 6.58 -7.33
N THR A 366 11.06 5.48 -6.74
CA THR A 366 11.92 4.48 -6.07
C THR A 366 13.03 3.95 -7.00
N ARG A 367 12.70 3.70 -8.27
CA ARG A 367 13.69 3.37 -9.33
C ARG A 367 14.76 4.46 -9.50
N ALA A 368 14.42 5.74 -9.38
CA ALA A 368 15.40 6.83 -9.42
C ALA A 368 16.26 6.90 -8.15
N MET A 369 15.69 6.62 -6.98
CA MET A 369 16.41 6.54 -5.70
C MET A 369 17.49 5.44 -5.71
N GLU A 370 17.20 4.28 -6.28
CA GLU A 370 18.17 3.20 -6.47
C GLU A 370 19.35 3.66 -7.35
N TYR A 371 19.07 4.33 -8.48
CA TYR A 371 20.11 4.88 -9.36
C TYR A 371 20.91 6.04 -8.76
N MET A 372 20.51 6.58 -7.61
CA MET A 372 21.31 7.53 -6.80
C MET A 372 22.19 6.83 -5.75
N GLY A 373 22.14 5.50 -5.67
CA GLY A 373 22.97 4.69 -4.77
C GLY A 373 22.39 4.49 -3.36
N LEU A 374 21.13 4.86 -3.09
CA LEU A 374 20.56 4.78 -1.74
C LEU A 374 20.40 3.33 -1.19
N THR A 375 20.54 2.33 -2.04
CA THR A 375 20.37 0.90 -1.70
C THR A 375 21.68 0.14 -1.51
N ILE A 376 22.82 0.74 -1.90
CA ILE A 376 24.15 0.13 -1.87
C ILE A 376 24.94 0.75 -0.71
N ALA A 377 25.61 -0.08 0.08
CA ALA A 377 26.56 0.41 1.09
C ALA A 377 27.85 0.90 0.39
N ASN A 378 28.31 2.10 0.73
CA ASN A 378 29.43 2.77 0.04
C ASN A 378 30.81 2.11 0.31
N ASP A 379 30.88 1.13 1.20
CA ASP A 379 32.08 0.43 1.67
C ASP A 379 32.41 -0.85 0.88
N ILE A 380 31.50 -1.32 0.01
CA ILE A 380 31.66 -2.56 -0.76
C ILE A 380 32.81 -2.43 -1.77
N GLY A 381 34.03 -2.72 -1.33
CA GLY A 381 35.22 -2.88 -2.17
C GLY A 381 36.45 -2.08 -1.74
N ASP A 382 36.36 -1.16 -0.78
CA ASP A 382 37.53 -0.41 -0.28
C ASP A 382 37.91 -0.86 1.14
N GLN A 383 39.03 -1.58 1.24
CA GLN A 383 39.58 -2.05 2.53
C GLN A 383 40.14 -0.94 3.42
N ASN A 384 40.10 0.33 3.00
CA ASN A 384 40.60 1.48 3.75
C ASN A 384 39.51 2.52 4.09
N CYS A 385 38.25 2.30 3.72
CA CYS A 385 37.17 3.19 4.14
C CYS A 385 36.84 2.99 5.62
N GLU A 386 36.82 4.08 6.40
CA GLU A 386 36.13 4.12 7.68
C GLU A 386 34.63 3.84 7.45
N GLU A 387 33.97 3.13 8.38
CA GLU A 387 32.56 2.70 8.27
C GLU A 387 31.65 3.89 7.90
N GLN A 388 31.26 3.99 6.62
CA GLN A 388 30.33 5.04 6.19
C GLN A 388 28.92 4.66 6.62
N GLN A 389 28.31 5.54 7.41
CA GLN A 389 26.94 5.36 7.90
C GLN A 389 25.95 5.25 6.74
N ASP A 390 25.15 4.18 6.75
CA ASP A 390 24.03 3.97 5.85
C ASP A 390 23.08 5.18 5.82
N LEU A 391 22.67 5.59 4.62
CA LEU A 391 21.81 6.77 4.42
C LEU A 391 20.33 6.49 4.76
N VAL A 392 19.91 5.23 4.70
CA VAL A 392 18.55 4.73 4.99
C VAL A 392 18.61 3.31 5.54
N SER A 393 17.62 2.91 6.33
CA SER A 393 17.55 1.57 6.94
C SER A 393 17.35 0.44 5.92
N GLN A 394 17.65 -0.80 6.32
CA GLN A 394 17.55 -1.97 5.43
C GLN A 394 16.13 -2.19 4.86
N GLY A 395 15.08 -2.01 5.67
CA GLY A 395 13.69 -2.08 5.20
C GLY A 395 13.39 -1.06 4.09
N VAL A 396 13.88 0.18 4.25
CA VAL A 396 13.80 1.22 3.21
C VAL A 396 14.61 0.83 1.96
N LYS A 397 15.79 0.21 2.11
CA LYS A 397 16.57 -0.32 0.96
C LYS A 397 15.84 -1.45 0.22
N VAL A 398 15.06 -2.28 0.91
CA VAL A 398 14.20 -3.30 0.30
C VAL A 398 13.06 -2.62 -0.46
N ALA A 399 12.37 -1.68 0.17
CA ALA A 399 11.27 -0.93 -0.42
C ALA A 399 11.65 -0.17 -1.70
N ILE A 400 12.80 0.55 -1.69
CA ILE A 400 13.30 1.28 -2.86
C ILE A 400 13.52 0.36 -4.07
N ARG A 401 13.89 -0.91 -3.86
CA ARG A 401 14.12 -1.88 -4.94
C ARG A 401 12.84 -2.56 -5.42
N ASN A 402 11.94 -2.86 -4.48
CA ASN A 402 10.88 -3.84 -4.70
C ASN A 402 9.48 -3.25 -4.90
N LEU A 403 9.19 -2.04 -4.38
CA LEU A 403 7.85 -1.45 -4.50
C LEU A 403 7.43 -1.29 -5.96
N HIS A 404 6.32 -1.90 -6.33
CA HIS A 404 5.91 -1.98 -7.72
C HIS A 404 5.42 -0.63 -8.25
N LEU A 405 6.07 -0.18 -9.33
CA LEU A 405 5.66 0.97 -10.15
C LEU A 405 5.08 0.47 -11.47
N MET A 406 3.79 0.72 -11.63
CA MET A 406 2.91 0.34 -12.75
C MET A 406 3.28 1.06 -14.05
N ASN A 407 3.08 0.38 -15.18
CA ASN A 407 3.24 0.94 -16.53
C ASN A 407 1.96 1.66 -16.97
N SER A 408 2.08 2.72 -17.77
CA SER A 408 0.90 3.38 -18.36
C SER A 408 1.21 4.22 -19.58
N SER A 409 0.32 4.11 -20.57
CA SER A 409 0.33 4.92 -21.78
C SER A 409 -0.95 5.73 -21.94
N LYS A 410 -0.83 6.91 -22.57
CA LYS A 410 -1.97 7.68 -23.08
C LYS A 410 -1.75 8.10 -24.52
N PHE A 411 -2.83 8.21 -25.27
CA PHE A 411 -2.84 8.72 -26.64
C PHE A 411 -3.92 9.79 -26.82
N PHE A 412 -3.51 11.04 -27.04
CA PHE A 412 -4.39 12.19 -27.21
C PHE A 412 -4.37 12.73 -28.64
N VAL A 413 -5.52 13.25 -29.08
CA VAL A 413 -5.62 14.13 -30.25
C VAL A 413 -6.45 15.38 -29.95
N THR A 414 -6.19 16.47 -30.68
CA THR A 414 -7.19 17.54 -30.88
C THR A 414 -7.95 17.33 -32.17
N THR A 415 -9.23 17.66 -32.16
CA THR A 415 -10.12 17.64 -33.34
C THR A 415 -10.49 19.07 -33.74
N GLU A 416 -10.76 19.35 -35.02
CA GLU A 416 -11.21 20.68 -35.50
C GLU A 416 -12.39 21.22 -34.66
N ARG A 417 -13.34 20.35 -34.31
CA ARG A 417 -14.53 20.69 -33.52
C ARG A 417 -14.78 19.63 -32.44
N LYS A 418 -15.52 20.00 -31.41
CA LYS A 418 -16.13 19.05 -30.45
C LYS A 418 -17.30 18.32 -31.12
N PHE A 419 -16.99 17.44 -32.08
CA PHE A 419 -17.95 16.85 -33.02
C PHE A 419 -18.96 15.89 -32.38
N TRP A 420 -18.72 15.45 -31.15
CA TRP A 420 -19.64 14.58 -30.40
C TRP A 420 -20.92 15.31 -29.93
N TYR A 421 -20.92 16.66 -29.95
CA TYR A 421 -22.13 17.46 -29.77
C TYR A 421 -22.93 17.58 -31.09
N PRO A 422 -24.27 17.52 -31.06
CA PRO A 422 -25.13 17.48 -32.25
C PRO A 422 -24.99 18.68 -33.18
N GLU A 423 -24.68 19.88 -32.67
CA GLU A 423 -24.44 21.07 -33.49
C GLU A 423 -23.14 21.02 -34.32
N ASN A 424 -22.24 20.07 -34.03
CA ASN A 424 -20.90 19.98 -34.60
C ASN A 424 -20.68 18.74 -35.51
N ASN A 425 -21.70 17.90 -35.73
CA ASN A 425 -21.65 16.79 -36.70
C ASN A 425 -22.73 16.92 -37.79
N PRO A 426 -22.53 16.35 -38.99
CA PRO A 426 -23.46 16.50 -40.10
C PRO A 426 -24.83 15.84 -39.88
N GLN A 427 -24.93 14.91 -38.93
CA GLN A 427 -26.12 14.11 -38.66
C GLN A 427 -27.03 14.71 -37.58
N GLY A 428 -26.57 15.74 -36.85
CA GLY A 428 -27.35 16.41 -35.81
C GLY A 428 -27.57 15.57 -34.55
N LYS A 429 -26.65 14.65 -34.22
CA LYS A 429 -26.80 13.65 -33.15
C LYS A 429 -25.81 13.84 -32.01
N THR A 430 -26.21 13.50 -30.80
CA THR A 430 -25.27 13.26 -29.70
C THR A 430 -24.54 11.95 -29.97
N LEU A 431 -23.22 12.00 -30.15
CA LEU A 431 -22.37 10.79 -30.25
C LEU A 431 -21.84 10.42 -28.84
N PRO A 432 -21.20 9.25 -28.64
CA PRO A 432 -20.61 8.90 -27.36
C PRO A 432 -19.56 9.92 -26.91
N PHE A 433 -19.57 10.27 -25.63
CA PHE A 433 -18.55 11.10 -24.98
C PHE A 433 -17.46 10.23 -24.35
N ASN A 434 -17.78 8.96 -24.10
CA ASN A 434 -16.90 7.97 -23.52
C ASN A 434 -17.13 6.63 -24.24
N ILE A 435 -16.05 5.90 -24.53
CA ILE A 435 -16.12 4.52 -25.02
C ILE A 435 -15.23 3.65 -24.13
N GLN A 436 -15.76 2.54 -23.66
CA GLN A 436 -15.00 1.51 -22.93
C GLN A 436 -14.92 0.24 -23.78
N THR A 437 -13.82 -0.52 -23.71
CA THR A 437 -13.68 -1.76 -24.46
C THR A 437 -12.67 -2.76 -23.91
N ASP A 438 -12.92 -4.04 -24.17
CA ASP A 438 -11.97 -5.17 -24.04
C ASP A 438 -10.96 -5.27 -25.20
N GLU A 439 -11.00 -4.34 -26.17
CA GLU A 439 -9.99 -4.14 -27.21
C GLU A 439 -8.83 -3.22 -26.78
N LEU A 440 -7.78 -3.14 -27.61
CA LEU A 440 -6.47 -2.54 -27.31
C LEU A 440 -6.50 -1.11 -26.72
N MET A 441 -7.48 -0.27 -27.10
CA MET A 441 -7.53 1.12 -26.64
C MET A 441 -8.03 1.30 -25.19
N ARG A 442 -8.72 0.29 -24.64
CA ARG A 442 -9.42 0.32 -23.33
C ARG A 442 -10.45 1.42 -23.13
N GLY A 443 -10.01 2.66 -22.93
CA GLY A 443 -10.86 3.79 -22.57
C GLY A 443 -10.61 5.03 -23.43
N LEU A 444 -11.66 5.51 -24.08
CA LEU A 444 -11.70 6.75 -24.84
C LEU A 444 -12.55 7.81 -24.11
N TYR A 445 -12.07 9.05 -24.05
CA TYR A 445 -12.71 10.17 -23.34
C TYR A 445 -12.70 11.44 -24.21
N CYS A 446 -13.88 12.02 -24.42
CA CYS A 446 -14.06 13.32 -25.08
C CYS A 446 -14.08 14.44 -24.02
N LEU A 447 -13.02 15.23 -23.98
CA LEU A 447 -12.77 16.23 -22.93
C LEU A 447 -13.13 17.65 -23.41
N ASN A 448 -13.88 18.39 -22.58
CA ASN A 448 -14.22 19.78 -22.83
C ASN A 448 -13.51 20.69 -21.82
N TYR A 449 -12.48 21.39 -22.27
CA TYR A 449 -11.70 22.33 -21.46
C TYR A 449 -12.28 23.76 -21.45
N ASP A 450 -13.36 24.03 -22.17
CA ASP A 450 -13.97 25.36 -22.20
C ASP A 450 -15.02 25.54 -21.11
N LYS A 451 -15.03 26.72 -20.49
CA LYS A 451 -16.02 27.12 -19.48
C LYS A 451 -17.42 27.15 -20.09
N ASP A 452 -18.40 26.66 -19.33
CA ASP A 452 -19.82 26.72 -19.68
C ASP A 452 -20.28 28.15 -19.96
N VAL A 453 -21.18 28.29 -20.93
CA VAL A 453 -21.85 29.55 -21.32
C VAL A 453 -23.33 29.41 -21.00
N ASP A 454 -23.89 30.37 -20.26
CA ASP A 454 -25.29 30.38 -19.79
C ASP A 454 -25.76 29.06 -19.12
N GLY A 455 -24.83 28.40 -18.40
CA GLY A 455 -25.09 27.13 -17.71
C GLY A 455 -25.22 25.91 -18.64
N LYS A 456 -24.61 25.97 -19.83
CA LYS A 456 -24.51 24.86 -20.78
C LYS A 456 -23.06 24.67 -21.22
N PRO A 457 -22.64 23.44 -21.58
CA PRO A 457 -21.33 23.18 -22.14
C PRO A 457 -21.03 24.09 -23.34
N ASN A 458 -19.88 24.74 -23.34
CA ASN A 458 -19.42 25.48 -24.52
C ASN A 458 -18.95 24.47 -25.57
N THR A 459 -19.62 24.44 -26.72
CA THR A 459 -19.37 23.48 -27.81
C THR A 459 -18.51 24.05 -28.95
N GLN A 460 -18.10 25.33 -28.86
CA GLN A 460 -17.26 26.00 -29.86
C GLN A 460 -15.78 25.61 -29.73
N GLY A 461 -15.04 25.70 -30.84
CA GLY A 461 -13.60 25.42 -30.89
C GLY A 461 -13.24 23.93 -30.94
N LYS A 462 -11.95 23.65 -30.80
CA LYS A 462 -11.37 22.32 -30.92
C LYS A 462 -11.90 21.36 -29.85
N GLY A 463 -11.97 20.09 -30.19
CA GLY A 463 -12.14 19.02 -29.21
C GLY A 463 -10.81 18.47 -28.72
N VAL A 464 -10.80 17.89 -27.53
CA VAL A 464 -9.74 16.98 -27.07
C VAL A 464 -10.34 15.58 -26.96
N VAL A 465 -9.68 14.60 -27.54
CA VAL A 465 -10.03 13.18 -27.42
C VAL A 465 -8.82 12.43 -26.89
N LEU A 466 -8.93 11.89 -25.69
CA LEU A 466 -8.05 10.84 -25.19
C LEU A 466 -8.55 9.54 -25.82
N ILE A 467 -7.85 9.02 -26.82
CA ILE A 467 -8.29 7.84 -27.61
C ILE A 467 -8.04 6.55 -26.85
N SER A 468 -6.92 6.48 -26.14
CA SER A 468 -6.50 5.31 -25.38
C SER A 468 -5.84 5.74 -24.08
N TYR A 469 -6.24 5.09 -22.98
CA TYR A 469 -5.60 5.17 -21.68
C TYR A 469 -5.51 3.75 -21.12
N VAL A 470 -4.27 3.27 -20.91
CA VAL A 470 -3.98 1.87 -20.60
C VAL A 470 -2.98 1.73 -19.46
N TRP A 471 -2.99 0.58 -18.80
CA TRP A 471 -2.13 0.23 -17.66
C TRP A 471 -1.52 -1.16 -17.83
N GLY A 472 -0.40 -1.41 -17.13
CA GLY A 472 0.22 -2.74 -17.07
C GLY A 472 0.57 -3.30 -18.45
N ASP A 473 0.17 -4.54 -18.71
CA ASP A 473 0.43 -5.21 -20.00
C ASP A 473 -0.22 -4.50 -21.21
N ASP A 474 -1.32 -3.77 -21.02
CA ASP A 474 -1.94 -3.02 -22.11
C ASP A 474 -1.12 -1.79 -22.50
N SER A 475 -0.34 -1.22 -21.57
CA SER A 475 0.72 -0.24 -21.84
C SER A 475 1.85 -0.87 -22.64
N SER A 476 2.36 -2.00 -22.15
CA SER A 476 3.48 -2.74 -22.74
C SER A 476 3.22 -3.15 -24.21
N LYS A 477 1.97 -3.44 -24.59
CA LYS A 477 1.55 -3.73 -25.98
C LYS A 477 1.83 -2.58 -26.96
N LEU A 478 1.86 -1.33 -26.49
CA LEU A 478 2.00 -0.15 -27.35
C LEU A 478 3.47 0.25 -27.60
N LEU A 479 4.41 -0.17 -26.75
CA LEU A 479 5.82 0.25 -26.79
C LEU A 479 6.52 -0.05 -28.13
N GLY A 480 6.08 -1.09 -28.85
CA GLY A 480 6.61 -1.46 -30.17
C GLY A 480 6.03 -0.69 -31.35
N LEU A 481 5.04 0.20 -31.14
CA LEU A 481 4.28 0.87 -32.19
C LEU A 481 4.54 2.39 -32.21
N SER A 482 4.73 2.95 -33.41
CA SER A 482 4.73 4.40 -33.65
C SER A 482 3.35 5.03 -33.35
N PRO A 483 3.26 6.35 -33.10
CA PRO A 483 1.98 7.01 -32.85
C PRO A 483 0.95 6.80 -33.97
N GLU A 484 1.41 6.81 -35.23
CA GLU A 484 0.58 6.57 -36.41
C GLU A 484 0.05 5.13 -36.43
N GLU A 485 0.89 4.13 -36.15
CA GLU A 485 0.47 2.73 -36.04
C GLU A 485 -0.53 2.53 -34.90
N ARG A 486 -0.29 3.12 -33.72
CA ARG A 486 -1.23 3.05 -32.58
C ARG A 486 -2.60 3.58 -32.96
N PHE A 487 -2.67 4.77 -33.57
CA PHE A 487 -3.93 5.35 -34.04
C PHE A 487 -4.67 4.41 -35.00
N GLN A 488 -3.97 3.80 -35.97
CA GLN A 488 -4.55 2.83 -36.89
C GLN A 488 -5.03 1.54 -36.20
N GLN A 489 -4.37 1.07 -35.14
CA GLN A 489 -4.83 -0.09 -34.36
C GLN A 489 -6.04 0.21 -33.45
N PHE A 490 -6.28 1.47 -33.06
CA PHE A 490 -7.43 1.85 -32.24
C PHE A 490 -8.72 2.01 -33.07
N LEU A 491 -8.62 2.49 -34.31
CA LEU A 491 -9.78 2.78 -35.17
C LEU A 491 -10.77 1.62 -35.35
N PRO A 492 -10.39 0.35 -35.55
CA PRO A 492 -11.34 -0.76 -35.73
C PRO A 492 -12.36 -0.90 -34.60
N ALA A 493 -11.94 -0.74 -33.33
CA ALA A 493 -12.83 -0.78 -32.18
C ALA A 493 -13.79 0.43 -32.17
N ILE A 494 -13.29 1.62 -32.53
CA ILE A 494 -14.11 2.84 -32.64
C ILE A 494 -15.13 2.71 -33.77
N TYR A 495 -14.77 2.13 -34.92
CA TYR A 495 -15.68 1.84 -36.03
C TYR A 495 -16.78 0.83 -35.64
N ALA A 496 -16.43 -0.22 -34.90
CA ALA A 496 -17.37 -1.22 -34.42
C ALA A 496 -18.42 -0.63 -33.46
N VAL A 497 -18.01 0.36 -32.65
CA VAL A 497 -18.89 1.14 -31.77
C VAL A 497 -19.73 2.14 -32.59
N ASN A 498 -19.07 3.05 -33.31
CA ASN A 498 -19.74 4.13 -34.03
C ASN A 498 -18.90 4.61 -35.23
N ALA A 499 -19.26 4.16 -36.44
CA ALA A 499 -18.56 4.52 -37.68
C ALA A 499 -18.53 6.05 -37.95
N GLU A 500 -19.58 6.78 -37.62
CA GLU A 500 -19.62 8.25 -37.78
C GLU A 500 -18.60 8.93 -36.86
N PHE A 501 -18.47 8.45 -35.61
CA PHE A 501 -17.45 8.94 -34.68
C PHE A 501 -16.04 8.66 -35.23
N ALA A 502 -15.78 7.46 -35.75
CA ALA A 502 -14.49 7.09 -36.32
C ALA A 502 -14.11 7.96 -37.54
N GLU A 503 -15.03 8.10 -38.52
CA GLU A 503 -14.83 8.93 -39.70
C GLU A 503 -14.56 10.41 -39.34
N LEU A 504 -15.26 10.95 -38.35
CA LEU A 504 -15.06 12.32 -37.88
C LEU A 504 -13.73 12.47 -37.11
N LEU A 505 -13.35 11.48 -36.30
CA LEU A 505 -12.07 11.46 -35.59
C LEU A 505 -10.88 11.45 -36.56
N GLU A 506 -10.87 10.55 -37.54
CA GLU A 506 -9.83 10.49 -38.58
C GLU A 506 -9.73 11.80 -39.36
N LYS A 507 -10.87 12.31 -39.84
CA LYS A 507 -10.90 13.49 -40.69
C LYS A 507 -10.53 14.79 -39.95
N GLN A 508 -10.85 14.89 -38.65
CA GLN A 508 -10.68 16.13 -37.88
C GLN A 508 -9.43 16.16 -37.01
N THR A 509 -8.67 15.06 -36.88
CA THR A 509 -7.43 15.01 -36.08
C THR A 509 -6.42 16.06 -36.56
N GLN A 510 -5.89 16.86 -35.63
CA GLN A 510 -4.96 17.97 -35.91
C GLN A 510 -3.60 17.79 -35.22
N LYS A 511 -3.56 17.83 -33.89
CA LYS A 511 -2.35 17.61 -33.08
C LYS A 511 -2.49 16.27 -32.37
N VAL A 512 -1.43 15.48 -32.36
CA VAL A 512 -1.31 14.19 -31.68
C VAL A 512 -0.30 14.34 -30.54
N SER A 513 -0.50 13.62 -29.44
CA SER A 513 0.51 13.45 -28.40
C SER A 513 0.32 12.10 -27.69
N CYS A 514 1.42 11.41 -27.40
CA CYS A 514 1.40 10.18 -26.63
C CYS A 514 2.50 10.20 -25.58
N ILE A 515 2.32 9.39 -24.54
CA ILE A 515 3.27 9.17 -23.45
C ILE A 515 3.27 7.69 -23.09
N ASP A 516 4.44 7.15 -22.75
CA ASP A 516 4.64 5.81 -22.19
C ASP A 516 5.54 5.96 -20.95
N TRP A 517 4.95 5.99 -19.76
CA TRP A 517 5.62 6.46 -18.54
C TRP A 517 6.81 5.58 -18.12
N GLU A 518 6.75 4.29 -18.40
CA GLU A 518 7.84 3.32 -18.20
C GLU A 518 9.09 3.62 -19.04
N SER A 519 8.94 4.24 -20.22
CA SER A 519 10.04 4.62 -21.11
C SER A 519 10.53 6.05 -20.87
N THR A 520 9.79 6.84 -20.10
CA THR A 520 10.07 8.27 -19.88
C THR A 520 11.33 8.43 -19.03
N PRO A 521 12.39 9.10 -19.55
CA PRO A 521 13.65 9.29 -18.83
C PRO A 521 13.44 9.94 -17.46
N ASN A 522 14.15 9.45 -16.45
CA ASN A 522 14.11 9.92 -15.06
C ASN A 522 12.81 9.62 -14.28
N ILE A 523 11.77 9.10 -14.93
CA ILE A 523 10.49 8.73 -14.28
C ILE A 523 10.38 7.21 -14.10
N TYR A 524 10.65 6.45 -15.16
CA TYR A 524 10.73 4.97 -15.15
C TYR A 524 9.45 4.21 -14.73
N GLY A 525 8.26 4.81 -14.86
CA GLY A 525 6.98 4.20 -14.46
C GLY A 525 5.90 5.23 -14.13
N ALA A 526 4.63 4.85 -14.26
CA ALA A 526 3.50 5.78 -14.12
C ALA A 526 3.21 6.13 -12.67
N PHE A 527 3.05 5.13 -11.80
CA PHE A 527 2.69 5.30 -10.39
C PHE A 527 2.83 3.98 -9.61
N LYS A 528 2.83 4.06 -8.29
CA LYS A 528 2.98 2.89 -7.40
C LYS A 528 1.65 2.21 -7.15
N LEU A 529 1.64 0.89 -7.14
CA LEU A 529 0.58 0.03 -6.60
C LEU A 529 1.27 -1.20 -6.02
N ASN A 530 1.06 -1.54 -4.76
CA ASN A 530 1.65 -2.72 -4.15
C ASN A 530 1.22 -4.01 -4.88
N TYR A 531 2.15 -4.96 -4.97
CA TYR A 531 1.79 -6.37 -5.04
C TYR A 531 1.53 -6.91 -3.61
N PRO A 532 0.81 -8.05 -3.48
CA PRO A 532 0.66 -8.73 -2.20
C PRO A 532 1.99 -8.91 -1.45
N GLY A 533 1.97 -8.72 -0.13
CA GLY A 533 3.16 -8.81 0.73
C GLY A 533 4.13 -7.62 0.65
N GLN A 534 3.80 -6.54 -0.08
CA GLN A 534 4.64 -5.32 -0.14
C GLN A 534 4.31 -4.27 0.93
N GLU A 535 3.30 -4.52 1.76
CA GLU A 535 2.82 -3.59 2.79
C GLU A 535 3.92 -3.22 3.80
N GLN A 536 4.66 -4.17 4.39
CA GLN A 536 5.77 -3.82 5.29
C GLN A 536 6.84 -2.95 4.62
N SER A 537 7.18 -3.23 3.36
CA SER A 537 8.13 -2.40 2.60
C SER A 537 7.61 -0.97 2.40
N ASN A 538 6.32 -0.79 2.10
CA ASN A 538 5.79 0.55 1.92
C ASN A 538 5.57 1.28 3.27
N LYS A 539 5.32 0.57 4.38
CA LYS A 539 5.39 1.13 5.74
C LYS A 539 6.77 1.72 6.02
N ASP A 540 7.83 0.95 5.78
CA ASP A 540 9.21 1.37 6.03
C ASP A 540 9.58 2.62 5.22
N ALA A 541 9.22 2.64 3.94
CA ALA A 541 9.46 3.80 3.08
C ALA A 541 8.62 5.02 3.47
N PHE A 542 7.32 4.85 3.75
CA PHE A 542 6.42 5.95 4.12
C PHE A 542 6.84 6.61 5.43
N PHE A 543 7.20 5.84 6.46
CA PHE A 543 7.54 6.36 7.78
C PHE A 543 9.02 6.75 7.96
N GLN A 544 9.84 6.66 6.90
CA GLN A 544 11.27 7.03 6.97
C GLN A 544 11.49 8.47 7.47
N TYR A 545 10.59 9.41 7.16
CA TYR A 545 10.68 10.80 7.64
C TYR A 545 10.60 10.99 9.17
N GLN A 546 10.14 9.99 9.91
CA GLN A 546 10.12 10.02 11.38
C GLN A 546 11.45 9.58 12.02
N GLN A 547 12.44 9.15 11.21
CA GLN A 547 13.76 8.74 11.69
C GLN A 547 14.64 9.99 11.94
N GLU A 548 14.37 10.74 13.01
CA GLU A 548 14.87 12.11 13.25
C GLU A 548 16.41 12.29 13.25
N HIS A 549 17.19 11.21 13.29
CA HIS A 549 18.65 11.25 13.19
C HIS A 549 19.17 11.29 11.73
N LEU A 550 18.29 11.06 10.75
CA LEU A 550 18.60 11.13 9.31
C LEU A 550 18.18 12.49 8.75
N GLY A 551 19.15 13.26 8.26
CA GLY A 551 18.90 14.49 7.51
C GLY A 551 18.57 14.27 6.03
N LEU A 552 18.52 13.01 5.59
CA LEU A 552 17.99 12.60 4.29
C LEU A 552 16.58 12.07 4.50
N VAL A 553 15.62 12.59 3.72
CA VAL A 553 14.20 12.26 3.86
C VAL A 553 13.59 11.91 2.51
N LEU A 554 12.82 10.82 2.45
CA LEU A 554 12.13 10.40 1.23
C LEU A 554 10.75 11.07 1.10
N ALA A 555 10.33 11.33 -0.14
CA ALA A 555 8.99 11.81 -0.48
C ALA A 555 8.54 11.28 -1.85
N GLY A 556 7.25 11.27 -2.12
CA GLY A 556 6.67 10.77 -3.37
C GLY A 556 5.40 9.95 -3.15
N ASP A 557 4.56 9.85 -4.18
CA ASP A 557 3.49 8.85 -4.20
C ASP A 557 4.04 7.41 -4.19
N SER A 558 5.28 7.25 -4.67
CA SER A 558 5.99 5.98 -4.86
C SER A 558 6.39 5.29 -3.55
N ILE A 559 6.18 5.96 -2.42
CA ILE A 559 6.39 5.48 -1.06
C ILE A 559 5.12 5.67 -0.19
N SER A 560 3.95 5.84 -0.81
CA SER A 560 2.70 6.19 -0.12
C SER A 560 1.62 5.13 -0.33
N TRP A 561 0.59 5.17 0.51
CA TRP A 561 -0.64 4.36 0.37
C TRP A 561 -1.62 4.91 -0.68
N ALA A 562 -1.21 5.92 -1.42
CA ALA A 562 -2.02 6.62 -2.42
C ALA A 562 -1.21 6.83 -3.70
N GLY A 563 -0.51 5.79 -4.13
CA GLY A 563 0.23 5.78 -5.39
C GLY A 563 -0.67 6.13 -6.57
N GLY A 564 -0.20 7.01 -7.46
CA GLY A 564 -0.99 7.50 -8.60
C GLY A 564 -1.91 8.68 -8.29
N TRP A 565 -2.11 9.03 -7.03
CA TRP A 565 -2.91 10.18 -6.60
C TRP A 565 -2.01 11.32 -6.12
N LEU A 566 -2.40 12.56 -6.43
CA LEU A 566 -1.71 13.73 -5.87
C LEU A 566 -1.86 13.82 -4.34
N GLU A 567 -2.90 13.20 -3.77
CA GLU A 567 -3.07 13.02 -2.33
C GLU A 567 -2.07 12.02 -1.72
N GLY A 568 -1.36 11.20 -2.50
CA GLY A 568 -0.18 10.46 -2.04
C GLY A 568 1.13 11.23 -2.14
N ALA A 569 1.23 12.08 -3.16
CA ALA A 569 2.43 12.87 -3.42
C ALA A 569 2.54 14.10 -2.49
N MET A 570 1.50 14.91 -2.38
CA MET A 570 1.59 16.20 -1.69
C MET A 570 1.80 16.03 -0.16
N PRO A 571 1.07 15.15 0.55
CA PRO A 571 1.33 14.86 1.96
C PRO A 571 2.75 14.39 2.28
N THR A 572 3.34 13.52 1.45
CA THR A 572 4.75 13.09 1.68
C THR A 572 5.75 14.23 1.50
N GLY A 573 5.43 15.22 0.64
CA GLY A 573 6.18 16.48 0.57
C GLY A 573 6.11 17.32 1.86
N ILE A 574 4.94 17.36 2.52
CA ILE A 574 4.75 18.04 3.80
C ILE A 574 5.51 17.32 4.92
N ASN A 575 5.42 15.99 4.96
CA ASN A 575 6.16 15.12 5.89
C ASN A 575 7.66 15.40 5.80
N ALA A 576 8.20 15.40 4.57
CA ALA A 576 9.61 15.64 4.33
C ALA A 576 10.04 17.08 4.67
N ALA A 577 9.22 18.10 4.37
CA ALA A 577 9.51 19.48 4.77
C ALA A 577 9.57 19.65 6.29
N CYS A 578 8.61 19.08 7.03
CA CYS A 578 8.61 19.09 8.49
C CYS A 578 9.85 18.38 9.06
N ALA A 579 10.18 17.19 8.56
CA ALA A 579 11.33 16.41 9.01
C ALA A 579 12.66 17.13 8.74
N ALA A 580 12.89 17.58 7.50
CA ALA A 580 14.10 18.29 7.11
C ALA A 580 14.27 19.62 7.87
N ALA A 581 13.19 20.39 8.05
CA ALA A 581 13.21 21.62 8.84
C ALA A 581 13.53 21.35 10.32
N LYS A 582 12.92 20.32 10.93
CA LYS A 582 13.22 19.90 12.31
C LYS A 582 14.69 19.49 12.45
N TYR A 583 15.19 18.66 11.54
CA TYR A 583 16.57 18.19 11.52
C TYR A 583 17.59 19.34 11.52
N VAL A 584 17.34 20.39 10.72
CA VAL A 584 18.24 21.56 10.67
C VAL A 584 18.03 22.59 11.80
N GLY A 585 17.11 22.33 12.75
CA GLY A 585 16.93 23.10 13.98
C GLY A 585 15.69 24.00 14.04
N ALA A 586 14.71 23.82 13.16
CA ALA A 586 13.43 24.56 13.24
C ALA A 586 12.49 23.94 14.29
N GLN A 587 11.72 24.78 14.99
CA GLN A 587 10.62 24.32 15.85
C GLN A 587 9.34 24.21 15.01
N ILE A 588 8.94 22.99 14.65
CA ILE A 588 7.70 22.71 13.90
C ILE A 588 6.46 23.01 14.76
N ILE A 589 5.34 23.36 14.12
CA ILE A 589 4.03 23.55 14.78
C ILE A 589 3.54 22.22 15.40
N ASP A 590 2.84 22.32 16.53
CA ASP A 590 2.20 21.19 17.20
C ASP A 590 1.18 20.47 16.29
N ASN A 591 0.93 19.19 16.52
CA ASN A 591 0.08 18.35 15.68
C ASN A 591 0.52 18.27 14.20
N SER A 592 1.83 18.43 13.94
CA SER A 592 2.44 18.11 12.63
C SER A 592 2.42 16.60 12.34
N PRO A 593 2.59 16.17 11.07
CA PRO A 593 2.68 14.74 10.75
C PRO A 593 3.82 13.99 11.47
N LEU A 594 4.84 14.69 11.98
CA LEU A 594 5.91 14.10 12.80
C LEU A 594 5.41 13.47 14.11
N THR A 595 4.29 13.98 14.65
CA THR A 595 3.73 13.56 15.95
C THR A 595 2.27 13.14 15.87
N GLY A 596 1.53 13.58 14.85
CA GLY A 596 0.11 13.26 14.66
C GLY A 596 -0.16 11.90 14.00
N ILE A 597 0.86 11.25 13.45
CA ILE A 597 0.77 9.94 12.78
C ILE A 597 1.66 8.94 13.50
N SER A 598 1.07 7.92 14.12
CA SER A 598 1.85 6.82 14.68
C SER A 598 2.27 5.87 13.56
N LYS A 599 3.58 5.60 13.44
CA LYS A 599 4.11 4.52 12.59
C LYS A 599 3.64 3.12 13.01
N ASP A 600 3.23 2.97 14.27
CA ASP A 600 2.78 1.71 14.87
C ASP A 600 1.24 1.69 15.01
N MET A 601 0.52 2.51 14.23
CA MET A 601 -0.95 2.52 14.18
C MET A 601 -1.50 1.21 13.61
N TYR A 602 -0.79 0.62 12.65
CA TYR A 602 -1.15 -0.62 11.98
C TYR A 602 0.04 -1.56 11.93
N ASP A 603 -0.27 -2.86 12.02
CA ASP A 603 0.67 -3.92 11.68
C ASP A 603 0.57 -4.24 10.18
N TYR A 604 1.68 -3.99 9.49
CA TYR A 604 1.86 -4.27 8.07
C TYR A 604 2.92 -5.38 7.86
N SER A 605 3.43 -6.01 8.92
CA SER A 605 4.42 -7.12 8.85
C SER A 605 3.84 -8.44 8.32
N LEU A 606 2.56 -8.39 7.93
CA LEU A 606 1.80 -9.39 7.22
C LEU A 606 2.53 -9.80 5.93
N GLY A 607 3.24 -10.94 5.99
CA GLY A 607 4.07 -11.47 4.90
C GLY A 607 5.45 -11.98 5.31
N GLU A 608 5.94 -11.71 6.53
CA GLU A 608 7.02 -12.50 7.13
C GLU A 608 6.42 -13.62 8.01
N ASN A 609 5.95 -14.69 7.38
CA ASN A 609 5.37 -15.90 8.02
C ASN A 609 4.11 -15.68 8.89
N THR A 610 3.18 -14.82 8.48
CA THR A 610 1.95 -14.51 9.24
C THR A 610 0.74 -15.40 8.95
N ALA A 611 0.90 -16.50 8.20
CA ALA A 611 -0.11 -17.54 8.12
C ALA A 611 0.05 -18.52 9.29
N PHE A 612 -1.00 -18.73 10.08
CA PHE A 612 -0.91 -19.52 11.31
C PHE A 612 -2.21 -20.23 11.72
N CYS A 613 -2.06 -21.22 12.60
CA CYS A 613 -3.17 -21.92 13.22
C CYS A 613 -3.55 -21.22 14.53
N LEU A 614 -4.75 -20.66 14.60
CA LEU A 614 -5.35 -20.13 15.83
C LEU A 614 -6.11 -21.24 16.57
N LEU A 615 -5.68 -21.52 17.80
CA LEU A 615 -6.32 -22.48 18.71
C LEU A 615 -7.18 -21.73 19.74
N LYS A 616 -8.44 -22.14 19.91
CA LYS A 616 -9.44 -21.52 20.81
C LYS A 616 -10.27 -22.60 21.53
N ASP A 617 -10.91 -22.26 22.65
CA ASP A 617 -11.91 -23.10 23.34
C ASP A 617 -11.53 -24.59 23.52
N ASN A 618 -10.28 -24.84 23.89
CA ASN A 618 -9.65 -26.18 24.05
C ASN A 618 -9.43 -26.95 22.73
N GLY A 619 -9.40 -26.25 21.59
CA GLY A 619 -9.00 -26.77 20.29
C GLY A 619 -7.50 -27.11 20.22
N TYR A 620 -7.16 -28.19 19.52
CA TYR A 620 -5.80 -28.71 19.37
C TYR A 620 -5.66 -29.56 18.10
N LEU A 621 -4.41 -29.86 17.73
CA LEU A 621 -4.09 -30.75 16.62
C LEU A 621 -3.48 -32.06 17.14
N SER A 622 -3.76 -33.18 16.48
CA SER A 622 -3.22 -34.51 16.84
C SER A 622 -2.44 -35.13 15.69
N ALA A 623 -1.15 -35.40 15.89
CA ALA A 623 -0.31 -36.18 14.98
C ALA A 623 -0.31 -37.67 15.40
N PRO A 624 -0.73 -38.60 14.54
CA PRO A 624 -0.70 -40.04 14.85
C PRO A 624 0.69 -40.52 15.30
N SER A 625 0.73 -41.40 16.30
CA SER A 625 2.00 -41.96 16.80
C SER A 625 2.76 -42.78 15.73
N ILE A 626 3.96 -42.34 15.35
CA ILE A 626 4.87 -43.06 14.44
C ILE A 626 6.19 -43.45 15.12
N SER A 627 6.97 -44.33 14.48
CA SER A 627 8.28 -44.76 14.97
C SER A 627 9.31 -43.63 15.08
N ALA A 628 9.19 -42.59 14.24
CA ALA A 628 10.10 -41.44 14.24
C ALA A 628 9.98 -40.56 15.50
N TYR A 629 8.86 -40.63 16.23
CA TYR A 629 8.63 -39.89 17.48
C TYR A 629 9.13 -40.65 18.73
N GLN A 630 9.68 -41.85 18.54
CA GLN A 630 10.17 -42.71 19.63
C GLN A 630 11.62 -42.35 20.00
N PHE A 631 11.81 -41.18 20.60
CA PHE A 631 13.14 -40.64 20.90
C PHE A 631 13.94 -41.45 21.94
N GLY A 632 13.30 -42.33 22.71
CA GLY A 632 14.00 -43.20 23.65
C GLY A 632 14.77 -42.41 24.70
N GLN A 633 16.02 -42.79 24.89
CA GLN A 633 17.03 -42.05 25.64
C GLN A 633 17.90 -41.13 24.75
N GLY A 634 17.64 -41.05 23.44
CA GLY A 634 18.44 -40.29 22.49
C GLY A 634 18.13 -38.79 22.48
N ASP A 635 19.00 -38.02 21.83
CA ASP A 635 18.81 -36.57 21.68
C ASP A 635 17.61 -36.24 20.79
N PHE A 636 16.90 -35.16 21.12
CA PHE A 636 15.78 -34.66 20.33
C PHE A 636 15.56 -33.16 20.57
N SER A 637 14.85 -32.52 19.66
CA SER A 637 14.48 -31.10 19.76
C SER A 637 13.02 -30.88 19.36
N ILE A 638 12.39 -29.87 19.94
CA ILE A 638 11.04 -29.37 19.62
C ILE A 638 11.18 -27.88 19.35
N GLU A 639 10.62 -27.40 18.24
CA GLU A 639 10.51 -25.95 17.92
C GLU A 639 9.05 -25.64 17.62
N ALA A 640 8.60 -24.45 18.04
CA ALA A 640 7.33 -23.87 17.63
C ALA A 640 7.41 -22.34 17.69
N THR A 641 6.75 -21.68 16.76
CA THR A 641 6.54 -20.23 16.79
C THR A 641 5.13 -19.96 17.31
N ILE A 642 5.00 -19.11 18.34
CA ILE A 642 3.78 -18.97 19.17
C ILE A 642 3.44 -17.50 19.43
N SER A 643 2.15 -17.18 19.59
CA SER A 643 1.64 -15.92 20.14
C SER A 643 0.43 -16.17 21.02
N THR A 644 0.48 -15.72 22.29
CA THR A 644 -0.59 -15.95 23.28
C THR A 644 -0.64 -14.88 24.37
N SER A 645 -1.79 -14.82 25.05
CA SER A 645 -2.02 -14.13 26.33
C SER A 645 -2.48 -15.09 27.44
N SER A 646 -2.14 -16.39 27.34
CA SER A 646 -2.50 -17.40 28.35
C SER A 646 -1.44 -18.49 28.51
N SER A 647 -1.44 -19.13 29.68
CA SER A 647 -0.69 -20.37 29.93
C SER A 647 -1.30 -21.56 29.20
N GLY A 648 -0.49 -22.49 28.70
CA GLY A 648 -0.95 -23.71 28.03
C GLY A 648 0.17 -24.60 27.50
N THR A 649 -0.17 -25.82 27.08
CA THR A 649 0.81 -26.77 26.51
C THR A 649 0.98 -26.55 25.00
N ILE A 650 2.18 -26.14 24.58
CA ILE A 650 2.53 -25.92 23.17
C ILE A 650 2.58 -27.26 22.41
N VAL A 651 3.33 -28.23 22.95
CA VAL A 651 3.45 -29.59 22.41
C VAL A 651 3.46 -30.60 23.56
N GLY A 652 2.65 -31.65 23.47
CA GLY A 652 2.52 -32.67 24.51
C GLY A 652 2.44 -34.09 23.95
N ASN A 653 3.26 -34.99 24.50
CA ASN A 653 3.25 -36.42 24.20
C ASN A 653 3.40 -37.22 25.50
N LYS A 654 2.37 -37.16 26.35
CA LYS A 654 2.32 -37.82 27.67
C LYS A 654 0.88 -38.17 28.06
N SER A 655 0.68 -39.33 28.70
CA SER A 655 -0.64 -39.82 29.13
C SER A 655 -0.93 -39.59 30.62
N THR A 656 -2.21 -39.56 30.97
CA THR A 656 -2.72 -39.58 32.36
C THR A 656 -2.26 -40.79 33.19
N ALA A 657 -1.96 -41.93 32.54
CA ALA A 657 -1.50 -43.14 33.23
C ALA A 657 -0.01 -43.07 33.60
N GLY A 658 0.30 -43.31 34.88
CA GLY A 658 1.68 -43.60 35.31
C GLY A 658 2.18 -44.90 34.68
N GLY A 659 3.46 -44.96 34.33
CA GLY A 659 4.08 -46.12 33.66
C GLY A 659 4.37 -45.97 32.17
N SER A 660 3.93 -44.88 31.51
CA SER A 660 4.35 -44.53 30.14
C SER A 660 5.32 -43.33 30.18
N GLY A 661 6.42 -43.41 29.43
CA GLY A 661 7.30 -42.27 29.21
C GLY A 661 6.66 -41.17 28.36
N GLY A 662 7.35 -40.04 28.20
CA GLY A 662 6.93 -38.96 27.32
C GLY A 662 7.56 -37.61 27.63
N TYR A 663 7.06 -36.56 26.97
CA TYR A 663 7.56 -35.19 27.09
C TYR A 663 6.44 -34.14 26.93
N LEU A 664 6.69 -32.93 27.41
CA LEU A 664 5.79 -31.77 27.28
C LEU A 664 6.56 -30.45 27.31
N LEU A 665 6.10 -29.48 26.51
CA LEU A 665 6.59 -28.11 26.43
C LEU A 665 5.42 -27.15 26.70
N VAL A 666 5.51 -26.35 27.76
CA VAL A 666 4.36 -25.66 28.39
C VAL A 666 4.74 -24.22 28.77
N ILE A 667 3.80 -23.29 28.57
CA ILE A 667 3.85 -21.92 29.07
C ILE A 667 3.11 -21.86 30.40
N GLN A 668 3.72 -21.31 31.44
CA GLN A 668 3.14 -21.15 32.77
C GLN A 668 2.46 -19.78 32.96
N PRO A 669 1.58 -19.59 33.96
CA PRO A 669 0.81 -18.34 34.14
C PRO A 669 1.63 -17.07 34.41
N ASP A 670 2.92 -17.17 34.71
CA ASP A 670 3.84 -16.04 34.86
C ASP A 670 4.60 -15.71 33.57
N GLY A 671 4.41 -16.49 32.50
CA GLY A 671 5.11 -16.37 31.23
C GLY A 671 6.34 -17.29 31.10
N SER A 672 6.77 -17.95 32.17
CA SER A 672 7.91 -18.87 32.12
C SER A 672 7.61 -20.11 31.27
N ILE A 673 8.66 -20.68 30.68
CA ILE A 673 8.58 -21.85 29.80
C ILE A 673 9.11 -23.07 30.55
N LYS A 674 8.33 -24.15 30.58
CA LYS A 674 8.64 -25.44 31.20
C LYS A 674 8.83 -26.50 30.13
N PHE A 675 9.94 -27.23 30.19
CA PHE A 675 10.19 -28.42 29.38
C PHE A 675 10.48 -29.62 30.28
N ALA A 676 9.70 -30.70 30.12
CA ALA A 676 9.82 -31.89 30.94
C ALA A 676 9.94 -33.18 30.11
N THR A 677 10.68 -34.13 30.67
CA THR A 677 10.81 -35.52 30.19
C THR A 677 10.49 -36.49 31.34
N ASP A 678 9.90 -37.64 31.03
CA ASP A 678 9.43 -38.61 32.03
C ASP A 678 9.53 -40.03 31.45
N ASN A 679 9.84 -41.03 32.27
CA ASN A 679 10.02 -42.45 31.86
C ASN A 679 8.93 -43.41 32.37
N GLY A 680 7.82 -42.87 32.86
CA GLY A 680 6.73 -43.60 33.51
C GLY A 680 6.94 -43.86 35.01
N GLN A 681 8.14 -43.62 35.55
CA GLN A 681 8.46 -43.80 36.98
C GLN A 681 8.94 -42.51 37.66
N THR A 682 9.68 -41.67 36.94
CA THR A 682 10.20 -40.38 37.39
C THR A 682 10.20 -39.37 36.24
N TYR A 683 10.38 -38.10 36.59
CA TYR A 683 10.49 -36.98 35.65
C TYR A 683 11.78 -36.19 35.88
N TYR A 684 12.22 -35.50 34.83
CA TYR A 684 13.25 -34.47 34.87
C TYR A 684 12.76 -33.30 34.01
N GLN A 685 12.72 -32.10 34.60
CA GLN A 685 12.26 -30.89 33.93
C GLN A 685 13.20 -29.71 34.18
N ILE A 686 13.09 -28.73 33.28
CA ILE A 686 13.65 -27.39 33.45
C ILE A 686 12.56 -26.34 33.25
N GLU A 687 12.77 -25.18 33.86
CA GLU A 687 11.83 -24.07 33.91
C GLU A 687 12.61 -22.75 33.79
N SER A 688 12.28 -21.93 32.79
CA SER A 688 12.98 -20.66 32.55
C SER A 688 12.73 -19.64 33.65
N ALA A 689 13.59 -18.63 33.77
CA ALA A 689 13.38 -17.55 34.75
C ALA A 689 12.02 -16.83 34.55
N PRO A 690 11.28 -16.44 35.61
CA PRO A 690 10.01 -15.71 35.50
C PRO A 690 10.06 -14.32 34.82
N SER A 691 11.25 -13.83 34.46
CA SER A 691 11.43 -12.68 33.57
C SER A 691 11.29 -13.03 32.08
N THR A 692 11.11 -14.32 31.75
CA THR A 692 10.69 -14.78 30.43
C THR A 692 9.22 -14.44 30.30
N VAL A 693 8.88 -13.45 29.47
CA VAL A 693 7.49 -13.08 29.20
C VAL A 693 7.19 -13.48 27.76
N VAL A 694 6.33 -14.48 27.58
CA VAL A 694 5.74 -14.87 26.27
C VAL A 694 4.20 -14.83 26.29
N ILE A 695 3.63 -14.20 27.33
CA ILE A 695 2.19 -13.97 27.52
C ILE A 695 1.93 -12.47 27.28
N ASP A 696 2.22 -12.01 26.06
CA ASP A 696 2.11 -10.61 25.66
C ASP A 696 1.42 -10.41 24.28
N ASN A 697 0.90 -11.49 23.69
CA ASN A 697 0.36 -11.56 22.32
C ASN A 697 1.36 -11.22 21.19
N THR A 698 2.66 -11.18 21.45
CA THR A 698 3.69 -11.07 20.39
C THR A 698 4.16 -12.45 19.91
N TRP A 699 4.79 -12.50 18.74
CA TRP A 699 5.30 -13.76 18.17
C TRP A 699 6.69 -14.09 18.70
N HIS A 700 6.81 -15.29 19.26
CA HIS A 700 8.05 -15.82 19.82
C HIS A 700 8.43 -17.17 19.20
N SER A 701 9.73 -17.41 19.01
CA SER A 701 10.27 -18.72 18.63
C SER A 701 10.77 -19.46 19.85
N VAL A 702 10.12 -20.56 20.22
CA VAL A 702 10.47 -21.39 21.38
C VAL A 702 11.10 -22.69 20.92
N VAL A 703 12.31 -22.98 21.40
CA VAL A 703 13.01 -24.26 21.13
C VAL A 703 13.38 -24.97 22.42
N ALA A 704 12.98 -26.22 22.54
CA ALA A 704 13.34 -27.11 23.64
C ALA A 704 14.25 -28.23 23.12
N VAL A 705 15.40 -28.44 23.77
CA VAL A 705 16.43 -29.37 23.30
C VAL A 705 16.81 -30.35 24.42
N ARG A 706 16.92 -31.63 24.11
CA ARG A 706 17.62 -32.61 24.92
C ARG A 706 18.92 -33.03 24.23
N LYS A 707 20.05 -32.84 24.90
CA LYS A 707 21.38 -33.23 24.44
C LYS A 707 22.18 -33.94 25.53
N ASP A 708 22.66 -35.15 25.28
CA ASP A 708 23.44 -35.97 26.23
C ASP A 708 22.74 -36.09 27.61
N GLY A 709 21.40 -36.16 27.60
CA GLY A 709 20.57 -36.16 28.82
C GLY A 709 20.33 -34.80 29.48
N LYS A 710 21.03 -33.73 29.11
CA LYS A 710 20.77 -32.36 29.59
C LYS A 710 19.61 -31.74 28.81
N LEU A 711 18.73 -30.99 29.48
CA LEU A 711 17.70 -30.17 28.85
C LEU A 711 18.17 -28.71 28.72
N THR A 712 17.82 -28.04 27.63
CA THR A 712 17.93 -26.58 27.46
C THR A 712 16.68 -26.00 26.81
N LEU A 713 16.43 -24.71 27.05
CA LEU A 713 15.37 -23.91 26.46
C LEU A 713 15.98 -22.70 25.76
N HIS A 714 15.42 -22.35 24.60
CA HIS A 714 15.75 -21.15 23.86
C HIS A 714 14.48 -20.37 23.53
N LEU A 715 14.60 -19.04 23.54
CA LEU A 715 13.58 -18.09 23.13
C LEU A 715 14.24 -17.10 22.17
N ASP A 716 13.64 -16.88 21.01
CA ASP A 716 14.04 -15.86 20.04
C ASP A 716 15.55 -15.92 19.70
N GLY A 717 15.98 -17.14 19.36
CA GLY A 717 17.37 -17.49 19.04
C GLY A 717 18.32 -17.63 20.23
N LYS A 718 17.91 -17.25 21.45
CA LYS A 718 18.80 -17.11 22.63
C LYS A 718 18.57 -18.20 23.67
N LEU A 719 19.64 -18.74 24.24
CA LEU A 719 19.58 -19.68 25.36
C LEU A 719 19.00 -19.01 26.62
N LEU A 720 18.06 -19.66 27.29
CA LEU A 720 17.46 -19.19 28.54
C LEU A 720 18.17 -19.76 29.78
N GLU A 721 18.41 -18.89 30.77
CA GLU A 721 18.67 -19.35 32.13
C GLU A 721 17.44 -20.11 32.66
N SER A 722 17.68 -21.35 33.11
CA SER A 722 16.63 -22.27 33.55
C SER A 722 17.00 -22.93 34.87
N THR A 723 16.02 -23.06 35.76
CA THR A 723 16.13 -23.86 36.99
C THR A 723 15.73 -25.31 36.69
N GLN A 724 16.31 -26.27 37.42
CA GLN A 724 16.08 -27.70 37.20
C GLN A 724 15.38 -28.36 38.39
N SER A 725 14.49 -29.31 38.10
CA SER A 725 13.82 -30.12 39.13
C SER A 725 13.54 -31.56 38.63
N GLY A 726 13.30 -32.48 39.57
CA GLY A 726 13.21 -33.90 39.29
C GLY A 726 14.57 -34.62 39.20
N ALA A 727 14.56 -35.84 38.65
CA ALA A 727 15.67 -36.79 38.65
C ALA A 727 16.69 -36.51 37.53
N SER A 728 17.29 -35.32 37.54
CA SER A 728 18.35 -34.91 36.59
C SER A 728 19.56 -35.87 36.58
N ASP A 729 19.84 -36.52 37.70
CA ASP A 729 20.88 -37.55 37.89
C ASP A 729 20.56 -38.89 37.21
N GLN A 730 19.32 -39.09 36.75
CA GLN A 730 18.84 -40.29 36.05
C GLN A 730 18.58 -40.04 34.56
N SER A 731 18.84 -38.83 34.07
CA SER A 731 18.68 -38.46 32.67
C SER A 731 19.83 -39.01 31.80
N PRO A 732 19.61 -39.41 30.52
CA PRO A 732 18.37 -39.36 29.75
C PRO A 732 17.30 -40.37 30.18
N LEU A 733 16.12 -39.85 30.49
CA LEU A 733 14.90 -40.64 30.74
C LEU A 733 14.36 -41.21 29.41
N ASP A 734 13.88 -42.46 29.40
CA ASP A 734 13.27 -43.05 28.19
C ASP A 734 11.86 -42.47 27.97
N VAL A 735 11.71 -41.60 26.97
CA VAL A 735 10.44 -40.92 26.68
C VAL A 735 9.52 -41.70 25.73
N SER A 736 9.89 -42.91 25.29
CA SER A 736 9.14 -43.66 24.28
C SER A 736 7.75 -44.08 24.77
N ASN A 737 6.75 -43.89 23.92
CA ASN A 737 5.35 -44.23 24.17
C ASN A 737 4.56 -44.27 22.85
N ARG A 738 3.39 -44.91 22.84
CA ARG A 738 2.56 -45.02 21.62
C ARG A 738 1.41 -44.02 21.56
N LEU A 739 1.59 -42.84 22.14
CA LEU A 739 0.61 -41.76 22.12
C LEU A 739 0.84 -40.88 20.90
N ASP A 740 -0.23 -40.25 20.44
CA ASP A 740 -0.16 -39.16 19.47
C ASP A 740 0.62 -37.97 20.03
N VAL A 741 1.27 -37.21 19.17
CA VAL A 741 1.85 -35.91 19.54
C VAL A 741 0.74 -34.88 19.39
N LEU A 742 0.40 -34.20 20.48
CA LEU A 742 -0.60 -33.15 20.49
C LEU A 742 0.07 -31.79 20.38
N ILE A 743 -0.47 -30.93 19.51
CA ILE A 743 -0.07 -29.52 19.37
C ILE A 743 -1.19 -28.68 19.97
N GLY A 744 -0.85 -27.88 20.98
CA GLY A 744 -1.80 -27.10 21.78
C GLY A 744 -2.52 -27.86 22.90
N SER A 745 -2.09 -29.10 23.21
CA SER A 745 -2.70 -29.95 24.25
C SER A 745 -1.74 -31.02 24.78
N VAL A 746 -2.15 -31.75 25.82
CA VAL A 746 -1.50 -32.98 26.30
C VAL A 746 -2.55 -33.95 26.88
N GLN A 747 -2.32 -35.27 26.83
CA GLN A 747 -3.24 -36.26 27.40
C GLN A 747 -3.04 -36.50 28.91
N GLN A 748 -2.20 -35.70 29.58
CA GLN A 748 -1.84 -35.85 30.99
C GLN A 748 -2.76 -35.00 31.87
N ALA A 749 -3.80 -35.60 32.46
CA ALA A 749 -4.77 -34.90 33.29
C ALA A 749 -4.20 -34.29 34.59
N GLN A 750 -2.94 -34.60 34.93
CA GLN A 750 -2.21 -33.98 36.05
C GLN A 750 -1.51 -32.67 35.66
N GLU A 751 -1.37 -32.35 34.38
CA GLU A 751 -0.86 -31.05 33.93
C GLU A 751 -1.95 -29.98 34.16
N PRO A 752 -1.71 -28.91 34.95
CA PRO A 752 -2.71 -27.86 35.14
C PRO A 752 -2.95 -27.01 33.89
N TYR A 753 -1.98 -26.89 32.98
CA TYR A 753 -2.05 -26.02 31.80
C TYR A 753 -2.21 -26.85 30.51
N ILE A 754 -3.24 -27.70 30.47
CA ILE A 754 -3.45 -28.67 29.38
C ILE A 754 -3.58 -27.96 28.02
N HIS A 755 -4.52 -27.02 27.89
CA HIS A 755 -4.89 -26.43 26.60
C HIS A 755 -4.16 -25.12 26.37
N TYR A 756 -3.62 -24.95 25.16
CA TYR A 756 -3.11 -23.68 24.66
C TYR A 756 -4.23 -22.89 23.98
N THR A 757 -4.16 -21.57 24.05
CA THR A 757 -5.04 -20.65 23.31
C THR A 757 -4.18 -19.53 22.73
N GLY A 758 -4.25 -19.32 21.42
CA GLY A 758 -3.36 -18.40 20.72
C GLY A 758 -2.97 -18.89 19.32
N GLY A 759 -2.15 -18.09 18.63
CA GLY A 759 -1.56 -18.46 17.35
C GLY A 759 -0.39 -19.43 17.51
N ILE A 760 -0.28 -20.41 16.62
CA ILE A 760 0.86 -21.33 16.53
C ILE A 760 1.20 -21.63 15.07
N THR A 761 2.49 -21.60 14.74
CA THR A 761 3.03 -21.86 13.40
C THR A 761 4.40 -22.54 13.50
N GLN A 762 4.89 -23.12 12.40
CA GLN A 762 6.23 -23.73 12.30
C GLN A 762 6.56 -24.79 13.36
N VAL A 763 5.61 -25.67 13.71
CA VAL A 763 5.84 -26.72 14.72
C VAL A 763 6.69 -27.84 14.12
N ARG A 764 7.83 -28.13 14.76
CA ARG A 764 8.86 -29.04 14.21
C ARG A 764 9.42 -29.95 15.30
N LEU A 765 9.83 -31.16 14.89
CA LEU A 765 10.46 -32.16 15.74
C LEU A 765 11.74 -32.70 15.08
N TRP A 766 12.81 -32.86 15.86
CA TRP A 766 14.06 -33.49 15.40
C TRP A 766 14.44 -34.68 16.27
N ARG A 767 14.99 -35.72 15.65
CA ARG A 767 15.66 -36.86 16.30
C ARG A 767 17.14 -36.61 16.63
N ARG A 768 17.50 -35.33 16.82
CA ARG A 768 18.81 -34.85 17.25
C ARG A 768 18.67 -33.59 18.10
N ALA A 769 19.74 -33.24 18.82
CA ALA A 769 19.87 -31.93 19.42
C ALA A 769 20.22 -30.88 18.34
N LEU A 770 19.46 -29.78 18.29
CA LEU A 770 19.89 -28.55 17.63
C LEU A 770 20.96 -27.87 18.50
N SER A 771 22.00 -27.31 17.88
CA SER A 771 22.98 -26.48 18.58
C SER A 771 22.49 -25.05 18.74
N GLU A 772 23.05 -24.33 19.71
CA GLU A 772 22.68 -22.93 19.99
C GLU A 772 22.89 -22.03 18.76
N GLN A 773 23.94 -22.29 17.97
CA GLN A 773 24.22 -21.57 16.72
C GLN A 773 23.17 -21.86 15.65
N GLU A 774 22.70 -23.10 15.53
CA GLU A 774 21.62 -23.44 14.59
C GLU A 774 20.32 -22.76 15.00
N VAL A 775 19.95 -22.81 16.28
CA VAL A 775 18.74 -22.14 16.79
C VAL A 775 18.78 -20.63 16.54
N ALA A 776 19.90 -19.97 16.83
CA ALA A 776 20.08 -18.55 16.53
C ALA A 776 19.98 -18.25 15.03
N SER A 777 20.67 -19.04 14.19
CA SER A 777 20.71 -18.83 12.74
C SER A 777 19.36 -19.11 12.06
N GLN A 778 18.58 -20.10 12.53
CA GLN A 778 17.23 -20.37 12.03
C GLN A 778 16.26 -19.23 12.39
N TYR A 779 16.37 -18.68 13.60
CA TYR A 779 15.58 -17.52 14.02
C TYR A 779 15.92 -16.27 13.19
N GLU A 780 17.21 -15.93 13.05
CA GLU A 780 17.67 -14.77 12.27
C GLU A 780 17.34 -14.85 10.76
N GLN A 781 17.23 -16.06 10.21
CA GLN A 781 16.96 -16.30 8.78
C GLN A 781 15.50 -16.67 8.48
N GLY A 782 14.66 -16.87 9.49
CA GLY A 782 13.26 -17.28 9.34
C GLY A 782 13.05 -18.65 8.67
N THR A 783 14.08 -19.50 8.60
CA THR A 783 14.05 -20.75 7.81
C THR A 783 14.91 -21.86 8.41
N ILE A 784 14.68 -23.11 7.99
CA ILE A 784 15.49 -24.27 8.40
C ILE A 784 16.79 -24.27 7.60
N ILE A 785 17.92 -24.14 8.29
CA ILE A 785 19.26 -24.10 7.68
C ILE A 785 19.82 -25.50 7.40
N ASP A 786 19.41 -26.50 8.18
CA ASP A 786 19.74 -27.92 7.99
C ASP A 786 18.54 -28.80 8.36
N LYS A 787 18.23 -29.75 7.47
CA LYS A 787 17.12 -30.70 7.63
C LYS A 787 17.57 -32.06 8.20
N GLU A 788 18.86 -32.29 8.45
CA GLU A 788 19.32 -33.57 8.99
C GLU A 788 18.61 -33.90 10.31
N GLY A 789 17.95 -35.06 10.35
CA GLY A 789 17.22 -35.50 11.54
C GLY A 789 15.91 -34.76 11.83
N LEU A 790 15.38 -33.93 10.92
CA LEU A 790 14.01 -33.44 11.00
C LEU A 790 13.03 -34.62 10.82
N VAL A 791 12.10 -34.82 11.76
CA VAL A 791 11.12 -35.93 11.76
C VAL A 791 9.66 -35.50 11.72
N ALA A 792 9.38 -34.21 11.92
CA ALA A 792 8.11 -33.59 11.59
C ALA A 792 8.33 -32.09 11.34
N HIS A 793 7.59 -31.52 10.40
CA HIS A 793 7.48 -30.07 10.21
C HIS A 793 6.08 -29.76 9.73
N TRP A 794 5.24 -29.29 10.63
CA TRP A 794 3.93 -28.73 10.32
C TRP A 794 4.06 -27.21 10.21
N PRO A 795 3.96 -26.62 9.01
CA PRO A 795 4.01 -25.16 8.87
C PRO A 795 2.81 -24.52 9.56
N LEU A 796 1.64 -25.19 9.55
CA LEU A 796 0.37 -24.72 10.11
C LEU A 796 -0.10 -23.36 9.55
N ALA A 797 0.36 -23.02 8.34
CA ALA A 797 0.00 -21.80 7.63
C ALA A 797 -1.46 -21.82 7.17
N ILE A 798 -1.78 -22.74 6.25
CA ILE A 798 -3.09 -22.80 5.58
C ILE A 798 -3.77 -24.16 5.70
N ASN A 799 -3.09 -25.17 6.26
CA ASN A 799 -3.53 -26.54 6.35
C ASN A 799 -2.77 -27.32 7.46
N THR A 800 -3.05 -28.62 7.55
CA THR A 800 -2.52 -29.55 8.56
C THR A 800 -1.36 -30.43 8.07
N ASP A 801 -0.71 -30.08 6.95
CA ASP A 801 0.27 -30.95 6.32
C ASP A 801 1.61 -31.00 7.07
N ASP A 802 2.22 -32.19 7.13
CA ASP A 802 3.62 -32.38 7.51
C ASP A 802 4.49 -32.35 6.25
N ILE A 803 5.39 -31.37 6.16
CA ILE A 803 6.31 -31.24 5.01
C ILE A 803 7.70 -31.87 5.26
N SER A 804 7.82 -32.69 6.31
CA SER A 804 8.97 -33.59 6.52
C SER A 804 8.88 -34.85 5.66
N GLU A 805 9.94 -35.67 5.64
CA GLU A 805 9.98 -36.95 4.92
C GLU A 805 8.96 -38.00 5.43
N ASN A 806 8.30 -37.75 6.58
CA ASN A 806 7.32 -38.68 7.15
C ASN A 806 5.87 -38.41 6.70
N GLU A 807 5.56 -37.23 6.15
CA GLU A 807 4.22 -36.83 5.67
C GLU A 807 3.08 -37.12 6.68
N ASN A 808 3.35 -37.02 7.99
CA ASN A 808 2.42 -37.38 9.06
C ASN A 808 1.51 -36.21 9.45
N ASN A 809 0.57 -35.89 8.56
CA ASN A 809 -0.38 -34.79 8.71
C ASN A 809 -1.19 -34.86 10.02
N VAL A 810 -1.46 -33.70 10.63
CA VAL A 810 -2.26 -33.62 11.86
C VAL A 810 -3.77 -33.59 11.61
N SER A 811 -4.54 -34.05 12.60
CA SER A 811 -6.01 -33.94 12.62
C SER A 811 -6.47 -32.83 13.56
N VAL A 812 -7.42 -32.01 13.09
CA VAL A 812 -8.07 -30.94 13.88
C VAL A 812 -9.04 -31.53 14.91
N ASN A 813 -8.96 -31.07 16.17
CA ASN A 813 -9.88 -31.40 17.24
C ASN A 813 -10.34 -30.11 17.95
N GLY A 814 -11.64 -29.83 18.00
CA GLY A 814 -12.18 -28.62 18.65
C GLY A 814 -12.16 -27.37 17.76
N ASP A 815 -12.12 -26.18 18.37
CA ASP A 815 -12.15 -24.90 17.66
C ASP A 815 -10.74 -24.48 17.21
N VAL A 816 -10.48 -24.68 15.91
CA VAL A 816 -9.20 -24.42 15.26
C VAL A 816 -9.46 -23.77 13.91
N SER A 817 -8.75 -22.69 13.62
CA SER A 817 -8.83 -21.96 12.34
C SER A 817 -7.45 -21.62 11.82
N PHE A 818 -7.23 -21.82 10.52
CA PHE A 818 -6.06 -21.32 9.80
C PHE A 818 -6.38 -19.91 9.31
N ILE A 819 -5.52 -18.95 9.66
CA ILE A 819 -5.65 -17.51 9.37
C ILE A 819 -4.60 -17.16 8.32
#